data_AF-A0A1Q6GYV9-F1
#
_entry.id   AF-A0A1Q6GYV9-F1
#
_cell.length_a   1.000
_cell.length_b   1.000
_cell.length_c   1.000
_cell.angle_alpha   90.00
_cell.angle_beta   90.00
_cell.angle_gamma   90.00
#
_symmetry.space_group_name_H-M   'P 1'
#
loop_
_entity.id
_entity.type
_entity.pdbx_description
1 polymer ?
#
loop_
_entity_poly.entity_id
_entity_poly.type
_entity_poly.pdbx_seq_one_letter_code
_entity_poly.pdbx_strand_id
1 'polypeptide(L)'
;MRILIEEYQYDVTDVKDVLYGIDALENIEGKVSVHYVGYYYNTLLRDCVFILPKVLLMDDKLKDTNKANLVFGRYRPEDILDLDEYNPLTKDERDFIYKFAVWIYRAIVVYKEDKSSDTGIVYHKRIQQVGKGRRRKSNTYLDILLALIQFAKDNQSFFFYVVKNMHSGLNKINWTRTIATQPALIQGGTPIYLNPVNKKRQINFDEELLIIFFSILNFIGDKYGFPKNVCVQFPLIKGPKFEAYLNGYGCTRLRQIKYKYFSDKAIELWELCFAFFDESTHLRVSTDHKEYLLVKDFYVVFEAMIDELIGDKPLPDGMGKKQEDGKIVDHLFSAQSLIDGDSKQTYYIGDSKYYKMGHELNRESVYKQYTYARNVIQWNLDIFNGINETVRNSHVRMRDEKTEGYEIIPNFFISAKMDENFDYANDGIEKTNRKKNKHKNIQFKNRLFDRDTMLLFHYDVNFLFVLSLYARNNASQKASWKKKVREKFRTEIQDWLQQDYDFYAMQAHPGVDATKYIKEHFQDVLGKIYTPYKDDTVFSLALEAKDPESASIKAELEKYFYIKECKLGSDPVLAINSAKAEGYALVPSEPSKDGVLMVMMEDYDAKFAKFEDGRIAVGIKMTDESMKILENIQSIGFILFHTRKDEGQHLFALKSSCEVRPQASLDDSVYMNISTTNLYLLVSFDSSAELDSSSIHSSKAPWTKQSRYDAQYVSLETIHSN
;
A
#
# COMPACT_ATOMS: atom_id res chain seq x y z
N MET A 1 32.65 12.13 -21.22
CA MET A 1 31.44 12.15 -20.36
C MET A 1 31.84 12.72 -19.03
N ARG A 2 31.21 13.84 -18.63
CA ARG A 2 31.47 14.48 -17.34
C ARG A 2 30.38 14.15 -16.32
N ILE A 3 30.76 13.87 -15.07
CA ILE A 3 29.84 13.49 -13.98
C ILE A 3 30.01 14.43 -12.79
N LEU A 4 28.89 14.89 -12.23
CA LEU A 4 28.80 15.58 -10.94
C LEU A 4 27.81 14.84 -10.05
N ILE A 5 27.96 14.99 -8.73
CA ILE A 5 27.02 14.44 -7.75
C ILE A 5 26.30 15.57 -7.02
N GLU A 6 24.98 15.42 -6.89
CA GLU A 6 24.11 16.32 -6.15
C GLU A 6 24.57 16.52 -4.69
N GLU A 7 24.56 17.77 -4.22
CA GLU A 7 24.93 18.19 -2.86
C GLU A 7 26.34 17.76 -2.40
N TYR A 8 27.20 17.31 -3.33
CA TYR A 8 28.62 17.14 -3.05
C TYR A 8 29.34 18.48 -3.12
N GLN A 9 30.35 18.67 -2.26
CA GLN A 9 31.12 19.90 -2.15
C GLN A 9 32.39 19.78 -2.98
N TYR A 10 32.44 20.45 -4.13
CA TYR A 10 33.60 20.50 -5.02
C TYR A 10 34.39 21.79 -4.79
N ASP A 11 35.72 21.74 -4.99
CA ASP A 11 36.54 22.96 -5.05
C ASP A 11 36.27 23.70 -6.36
N VAL A 12 36.05 25.03 -6.30
CA VAL A 12 35.66 25.85 -7.47
C VAL A 12 36.63 25.66 -8.64
N THR A 13 37.93 25.55 -8.35
CA THR A 13 38.99 25.41 -9.36
C THR A 13 38.82 24.21 -10.26
N ASP A 14 38.25 23.12 -9.73
CA ASP A 14 38.21 21.83 -10.41
C ASP A 14 36.96 21.69 -11.29
N VAL A 15 35.89 22.42 -10.95
CA VAL A 15 34.57 22.32 -11.61
C VAL A 15 34.15 23.58 -12.36
N LYS A 16 34.92 24.67 -12.32
CA LYS A 16 34.57 25.95 -12.98
C LYS A 16 34.20 25.79 -14.45
N ASP A 17 35.01 25.05 -15.21
CA ASP A 17 34.76 24.83 -16.63
C ASP A 17 33.58 23.88 -16.86
N VAL A 18 33.38 22.92 -15.96
CA VAL A 18 32.28 21.94 -16.01
C VAL A 18 30.94 22.60 -15.72
N LEU A 19 30.87 23.53 -14.76
CA LEU A 19 29.66 24.25 -14.35
C LEU A 19 29.26 25.41 -15.27
N TYR A 20 30.03 25.66 -16.34
CA TYR A 20 29.75 26.76 -17.27
C TYR A 20 28.32 26.68 -17.85
N GLY A 21 27.50 27.67 -17.54
CA GLY A 21 26.11 27.78 -17.99
C GLY A 21 25.05 27.30 -16.99
N ILE A 22 25.43 26.93 -15.76
CA ILE A 22 24.53 26.66 -14.63
C ILE A 22 24.85 27.61 -13.48
N ASP A 23 23.82 28.15 -12.84
CA ASP A 23 23.97 28.92 -11.61
C ASP A 23 24.28 27.95 -10.45
N ALA A 24 25.52 27.97 -9.97
CA ALA A 24 25.94 27.23 -8.79
C ALA A 24 26.30 28.21 -7.67
N LEU A 25 25.92 27.87 -6.43
CA LEU A 25 26.18 28.73 -5.28
C LEU A 25 27.60 28.47 -4.77
N GLU A 26 28.44 29.50 -4.81
CA GLU A 26 29.78 29.48 -4.22
C GLU A 26 29.70 29.86 -2.74
N ASN A 27 30.37 29.09 -1.88
CA ASN A 27 30.47 29.39 -0.46
C ASN A 27 31.75 30.19 -0.15
N ILE A 28 31.81 30.84 1.01
CA ILE A 28 32.92 31.75 1.41
C ILE A 28 34.28 31.04 1.40
N GLU A 29 34.30 29.71 1.56
CA GLU A 29 35.49 28.85 1.55
C GLU A 29 35.97 28.41 0.15
N GLY A 30 35.38 28.93 -0.94
CA GLY A 30 35.78 28.56 -2.30
C GLY A 30 35.32 27.17 -2.74
N LYS A 31 34.23 26.66 -2.13
CA LYS A 31 33.56 25.40 -2.48
C LYS A 31 32.19 25.65 -3.11
N VAL A 32 31.78 24.74 -3.99
CA VAL A 32 30.49 24.77 -4.68
C VAL A 32 29.74 23.46 -4.49
N SER A 33 28.45 23.57 -4.22
CA SER A 33 27.52 22.43 -4.28
C SER A 33 26.46 22.64 -5.35
N VAL A 34 26.17 21.57 -6.08
CA VAL A 34 25.16 21.56 -7.13
C VAL A 34 23.90 20.87 -6.60
N HIS A 35 22.77 21.56 -6.65
CA HIS A 35 21.48 21.01 -6.20
C HIS A 35 20.70 20.33 -7.32
N TYR A 36 21.10 20.56 -8.57
CA TYR A 36 20.38 20.02 -9.72
C TYR A 36 20.65 18.52 -9.92
N VAL A 37 19.69 17.81 -10.48
CA VAL A 37 19.86 16.44 -11.01
C VAL A 37 19.35 16.37 -12.45
N GLY A 38 20.08 15.66 -13.30
CA GLY A 38 19.70 15.48 -14.70
C GLY A 38 20.90 15.57 -15.63
N TYR A 39 20.70 16.13 -16.82
CA TYR A 39 21.76 16.28 -17.80
C TYR A 39 21.65 17.60 -18.54
N TYR A 40 22.80 18.09 -18.97
CA TYR A 40 22.87 19.27 -19.82
C TYR A 40 24.10 19.26 -20.72
N TYR A 41 24.02 20.08 -21.76
CA TYR A 41 25.11 20.30 -22.68
C TYR A 41 25.95 21.51 -22.26
N ASN A 42 27.23 21.29 -21.94
CA ASN A 42 28.16 22.36 -21.67
C ASN A 42 28.73 22.90 -23.00
N THR A 43 28.50 24.20 -23.24
CA THR A 43 28.91 24.85 -24.49
C THR A 43 30.40 25.14 -24.58
N LEU A 44 31.07 25.33 -23.45
CA LEU A 44 32.50 25.62 -23.36
C LEU A 44 33.30 24.35 -23.65
N LEU A 45 33.08 23.30 -22.86
CA LEU A 45 33.76 22.01 -23.00
C LEU A 45 33.36 21.27 -24.27
N ARG A 46 32.21 21.64 -24.83
CA ARG A 46 31.60 20.88 -25.90
C ARG A 46 31.49 19.39 -25.49
N ASP A 47 30.87 19.14 -24.34
CA ASP A 47 30.50 17.80 -23.88
C ASP A 47 29.19 17.83 -23.07
N CYS A 48 28.60 16.65 -22.86
CA CYS A 48 27.46 16.47 -21.97
C CYS A 48 27.93 16.26 -20.53
N VAL A 49 27.27 16.94 -19.60
CA VAL A 49 27.51 16.83 -18.16
C VAL A 49 26.28 16.19 -17.52
N PHE A 50 26.48 15.12 -16.78
CA PHE A 50 25.45 14.47 -15.97
C PHE A 50 25.60 14.86 -14.52
N ILE A 51 24.50 15.21 -13.88
CA ILE A 51 24.45 15.43 -12.43
C ILE A 51 23.58 14.33 -11.84
N LEU A 52 24.22 13.45 -11.06
CA LEU A 52 23.60 12.23 -10.54
C LEU A 52 23.10 12.42 -9.10
N PRO A 53 22.04 11.70 -8.71
CA PRO A 53 21.52 11.63 -7.35
C PRO A 53 22.57 11.42 -6.25
N LYS A 54 22.40 12.12 -5.11
CA LYS A 54 23.24 11.97 -3.91
C LYS A 54 23.15 10.60 -3.24
N VAL A 55 22.16 9.77 -3.59
CA VAL A 55 22.00 8.39 -3.09
C VAL A 55 23.16 7.49 -3.50
N LEU A 56 23.94 7.88 -4.51
CA LEU A 56 25.18 7.19 -4.89
C LEU A 56 26.32 7.36 -3.87
N LEU A 57 26.23 8.38 -3.00
CA LEU A 57 27.24 8.63 -1.98
C LEU A 57 27.03 7.68 -0.81
N MET A 58 28.08 6.93 -0.52
CA MET A 58 28.17 5.96 0.56
C MET A 58 29.40 6.24 1.42
N ASP A 59 29.31 5.96 2.72
CA ASP A 59 30.46 5.99 3.61
C ASP A 59 31.48 4.89 3.24
N ASP A 60 32.76 5.13 3.52
CA ASP A 60 33.85 4.18 3.26
C ASP A 60 33.68 2.93 4.13
N LYS A 61 33.46 1.77 3.50
CA LYS A 61 33.30 0.48 4.17
C LYS A 61 34.57 0.02 4.92
N LEU A 62 35.73 0.60 4.60
CA LEU A 62 37.04 0.16 5.11
C LEU A 62 37.59 1.03 6.24
N LYS A 63 37.01 2.21 6.52
CA LYS A 63 37.50 3.14 7.54
C LYS A 63 36.37 3.64 8.42
N ASP A 64 36.27 3.07 9.62
CA ASP A 64 35.28 3.34 10.66
C ASP A 64 35.35 4.77 11.28
N THR A 65 36.12 5.68 10.68
CA THR A 65 36.52 6.95 11.32
C THR A 65 36.27 8.21 10.49
N ASN A 66 35.87 8.12 9.22
CA ASN A 66 35.46 9.31 8.45
C ASN A 66 34.31 8.97 7.49
N LYS A 67 33.22 9.75 7.54
CA LYS A 67 32.13 9.77 6.54
C LYS A 67 32.65 10.25 5.19
N ALA A 68 33.41 9.41 4.51
CA ALA A 68 33.94 9.72 3.19
C ALA A 68 32.78 9.52 2.20
N ASN A 69 32.20 10.61 1.70
CA ASN A 69 31.14 10.60 0.68
C ASN A 69 31.70 10.03 -0.64
N LEU A 70 31.82 8.71 -0.76
CA LEU A 70 32.42 8.02 -1.90
C LEU A 70 31.35 7.46 -2.82
N VAL A 71 31.63 7.45 -4.13
CA VAL A 71 30.82 6.78 -5.15
C VAL A 71 31.22 5.31 -5.18
N PHE A 72 30.22 4.42 -5.13
CA PHE A 72 30.39 2.96 -4.99
C PHE A 72 31.21 2.54 -3.75
N GLY A 73 31.37 3.45 -2.77
CA GLY A 73 32.23 3.23 -1.60
C GLY A 73 33.73 3.15 -1.92
N ARG A 74 34.16 3.56 -3.12
CA ARG A 74 35.55 3.40 -3.60
C ARG A 74 36.18 4.67 -4.16
N TYR A 75 35.41 5.43 -4.93
CA TYR A 75 35.93 6.55 -5.71
C TYR A 75 35.47 7.87 -5.09
N ARG A 76 36.36 8.86 -5.01
CA ARG A 76 35.90 10.20 -4.65
C ARG A 76 35.21 10.82 -5.87
N PRO A 77 34.16 11.64 -5.68
CA PRO A 77 33.48 12.28 -6.81
C PRO A 77 34.39 13.08 -7.75
N GLU A 78 35.52 13.60 -7.26
CA GLU A 78 36.55 14.28 -8.05
C GLU A 78 37.27 13.33 -9.01
N ASP A 79 37.49 12.08 -8.61
CA ASP A 79 38.22 11.09 -9.40
C ASP A 79 37.41 10.59 -10.62
N ILE A 80 36.10 10.85 -10.65
CA ILE A 80 35.17 10.44 -11.72
C ILE A 80 34.60 11.63 -12.53
N LEU A 81 35.15 12.83 -12.35
CA LEU A 81 34.69 14.05 -13.02
C LEU A 81 34.76 13.95 -14.55
N ASP A 82 35.82 13.35 -15.11
CA ASP A 82 35.99 13.12 -16.55
C ASP A 82 36.40 11.70 -16.88
N LEU A 83 35.43 10.91 -17.34
CA LEU A 83 35.67 9.52 -17.73
C LEU A 83 36.29 9.36 -19.13
N ASP A 84 36.38 10.43 -19.94
CA ASP A 84 37.00 10.36 -21.27
C ASP A 84 38.52 10.48 -21.19
N GLU A 85 39.03 11.28 -20.24
CA GLU A 85 40.47 11.48 -20.03
C GLU A 85 41.08 10.32 -19.24
N TYR A 86 40.44 9.95 -18.11
CA TYR A 86 40.85 8.82 -17.28
C TYR A 86 39.63 8.14 -16.69
N ASN A 87 39.47 6.84 -16.96
CA ASN A 87 38.32 6.07 -16.45
C ASN A 87 38.76 5.09 -15.37
N PRO A 88 38.57 5.41 -14.07
CA PRO A 88 38.91 4.51 -12.97
C PRO A 88 37.88 3.41 -12.74
N LEU A 89 36.74 3.44 -13.44
CA LEU A 89 35.61 2.54 -13.22
C LEU A 89 35.82 1.18 -13.91
N THR A 90 35.30 0.14 -13.27
CA THR A 90 35.14 -1.16 -13.91
C THR A 90 34.11 -1.09 -15.04
N LYS A 91 34.11 -2.10 -15.92
CA LYS A 91 33.12 -2.18 -17.01
C LYS A 91 31.69 -2.16 -16.47
N ASP A 92 31.41 -2.92 -15.41
CA ASP A 92 30.06 -3.03 -14.84
C ASP A 92 29.59 -1.71 -14.20
N GLU A 93 30.46 -1.01 -13.46
CA GLU A 93 30.18 0.30 -12.86
C GLU A 93 29.92 1.36 -13.95
N ARG A 94 30.71 1.33 -15.04
CA ARG A 94 30.52 2.23 -16.18
C ARG A 94 29.20 1.97 -16.89
N ASP A 95 28.89 0.71 -17.17
CA ASP A 95 27.63 0.31 -17.81
C ASP A 95 26.42 0.64 -16.91
N PHE A 96 26.59 0.56 -15.59
CA PHE A 96 25.61 1.02 -14.62
C PHE A 96 25.37 2.53 -14.73
N ILE A 97 26.40 3.38 -14.71
CA ILE A 97 26.23 4.85 -14.79
C ILE A 97 25.48 5.23 -16.07
N TYR A 98 25.82 4.62 -17.21
CA TYR A 98 25.12 4.88 -18.46
C TYR A 98 23.63 4.53 -18.39
N LYS A 99 23.29 3.35 -17.86
CA LYS A 99 21.89 2.94 -17.67
C LYS A 99 21.18 3.84 -16.67
N PHE A 100 21.86 4.22 -15.60
CA PHE A 100 21.35 5.08 -14.54
C PHE A 100 20.99 6.46 -15.06
N ALA A 101 21.86 7.08 -15.87
CA ALA A 101 21.59 8.36 -16.52
C ALA A 101 20.33 8.32 -17.41
N VAL A 102 20.11 7.22 -18.15
CA VAL A 102 18.89 7.02 -18.95
C VAL A 102 17.65 6.96 -18.06
N TRP A 103 17.73 6.28 -16.91
CA TRP A 103 16.62 6.19 -15.97
C TRP A 103 16.28 7.51 -15.32
N ILE A 104 17.29 8.29 -14.92
CA ILE A 104 17.10 9.65 -14.38
C ILE A 104 16.43 10.55 -15.42
N TYR A 105 16.92 10.52 -16.67
CA TYR A 105 16.27 11.23 -17.77
C TYR A 105 14.79 10.88 -17.89
N ARG A 106 14.48 9.58 -17.95
CA ARG A 106 13.10 9.10 -18.11
C ARG A 106 12.22 9.48 -16.93
N ALA A 107 12.71 9.37 -15.70
CA ALA A 107 11.97 9.76 -14.51
C ALA A 107 11.60 11.26 -14.53
N ILE A 108 12.54 12.14 -14.90
CA ILE A 108 12.28 13.58 -15.03
C ILE A 108 11.25 13.85 -16.14
N VAL A 109 11.34 13.16 -17.29
CA VAL A 109 10.35 13.31 -18.36
C VAL A 109 8.95 12.87 -17.89
N VAL A 110 8.83 11.71 -17.23
CA VAL A 110 7.55 11.23 -16.69
C VAL A 110 6.99 12.21 -15.66
N TYR A 111 7.83 12.72 -14.76
CA TYR A 111 7.45 13.74 -13.78
C TYR A 111 6.90 15.02 -14.44
N LYS A 112 7.58 15.49 -15.49
CA LYS A 112 7.16 16.68 -16.24
C LYS A 112 5.85 16.48 -17.01
N GLU A 113 5.60 15.28 -17.51
CA GLU A 113 4.39 14.93 -18.27
C GLU A 113 3.16 14.73 -17.35
N ASP A 114 3.37 14.50 -16.04
CA ASP A 114 2.29 14.43 -15.05
C ASP A 114 1.72 15.84 -14.76
N LYS A 115 0.41 16.00 -14.96
CA LYS A 115 -0.32 17.26 -14.77
C LYS A 115 -0.41 17.69 -13.30
N SER A 116 -0.24 16.75 -12.37
CA SER A 116 -0.31 17.00 -10.93
C SER A 116 1.04 17.44 -10.32
N SER A 117 2.12 17.35 -11.09
CA SER A 117 3.48 17.67 -10.65
C SER A 117 3.79 19.16 -10.76
N ASP A 118 4.70 19.64 -9.89
CA ASP A 118 5.24 20.99 -9.99
C ASP A 118 6.25 21.05 -11.14
N THR A 119 5.80 21.40 -12.34
CA THR A 119 6.72 21.53 -13.49
C THR A 119 7.68 22.71 -13.37
N GLY A 120 7.48 23.63 -12.41
CA GLY A 120 8.32 24.81 -12.21
C GLY A 120 9.74 24.49 -11.74
N ILE A 121 9.96 23.32 -11.11
CA ILE A 121 11.30 22.86 -10.70
C ILE A 121 12.10 22.25 -11.86
N VAL A 122 11.45 21.98 -13.01
CA VAL A 122 12.08 21.33 -14.17
C VAL A 122 12.56 22.39 -15.16
N TYR A 123 13.87 22.57 -15.23
CA TYR A 123 14.51 23.40 -16.24
C TYR A 123 14.68 22.60 -17.52
N HIS A 124 13.77 22.84 -18.47
CA HIS A 124 13.84 22.26 -19.80
C HIS A 124 13.99 23.35 -20.85
N LYS A 125 15.14 23.40 -21.52
CA LYS A 125 15.36 24.28 -22.67
C LYS A 125 15.68 23.43 -23.89
N ARG A 126 14.72 23.36 -24.82
CA ARG A 126 15.00 22.97 -26.20
C ARG A 126 15.49 24.20 -26.92
N ILE A 127 16.80 24.35 -27.09
CA ILE A 127 17.31 25.40 -27.97
C ILE A 127 17.02 24.98 -29.41
N GLN A 128 16.00 25.59 -30.03
CA GLN A 128 15.87 25.61 -31.49
C GLN A 128 16.99 26.51 -32.03
N GLN A 129 17.91 25.95 -32.81
CA GLN A 129 18.74 26.76 -33.69
C GLN A 129 18.41 26.50 -35.15
N VAL A 130 18.12 27.61 -35.83
CA VAL A 130 18.03 27.74 -37.27
C VAL A 130 19.46 27.69 -37.82
N GLY A 131 19.80 26.63 -38.55
CA GLY A 131 21.02 26.59 -39.37
C GLY A 131 21.64 25.20 -39.48
N LYS A 132 21.90 24.78 -40.72
CA LYS A 132 22.67 23.57 -41.05
C LYS A 132 24.13 23.73 -40.56
N GLY A 133 24.38 23.43 -39.29
CA GLY A 133 25.70 23.50 -38.64
C GLY A 133 26.43 22.16 -38.62
N ARG A 134 27.77 22.20 -38.48
CA ARG A 134 28.70 21.05 -38.57
C ARG A 134 28.43 19.94 -37.54
N ARG A 135 28.28 18.69 -38.04
CA ARG A 135 28.17 17.41 -37.28
C ARG A 135 29.19 17.32 -36.12
N ARG A 136 28.73 17.02 -34.91
CA ARG A 136 29.57 16.85 -33.70
C ARG A 136 29.57 15.40 -33.24
N LYS A 137 30.61 14.98 -32.53
CA LYS A 137 30.61 13.71 -31.80
C LYS A 137 29.48 13.67 -30.76
N SER A 138 28.61 12.67 -30.82
CA SER A 138 27.72 12.25 -29.74
C SER A 138 28.50 11.27 -28.86
N ASN A 139 28.60 11.59 -27.57
CA ASN A 139 29.53 10.95 -26.66
C ASN A 139 28.86 9.97 -25.69
N THR A 140 27.53 9.99 -25.56
CA THR A 140 26.83 9.27 -24.47
C THR A 140 25.78 8.29 -25.00
N TYR A 141 25.54 7.21 -24.25
CA TYR A 141 24.50 6.23 -24.58
C TYR A 141 23.10 6.86 -24.66
N LEU A 142 22.78 7.77 -23.73
CA LEU A 142 21.51 8.52 -23.76
C LEU A 142 21.35 9.31 -25.07
N ASP A 143 22.40 9.97 -25.56
CA ASP A 143 22.35 10.71 -26.83
C ASP A 143 22.02 9.79 -28.00
N ILE A 144 22.57 8.56 -28.02
CA ILE A 144 22.28 7.55 -29.05
C ILE A 144 20.80 7.16 -29.01
N LEU A 145 20.25 6.90 -27.80
CA LEU A 145 18.83 6.57 -27.63
C LEU A 145 17.92 7.71 -28.10
N LEU A 146 18.23 8.95 -27.70
CA LEU A 146 17.47 10.12 -28.11
C LEU A 146 17.55 10.35 -29.62
N ALA A 147 18.74 10.17 -30.23
CA ALA A 147 18.93 10.28 -31.66
C ALA A 147 18.13 9.23 -32.44
N LEU A 148 18.08 7.97 -31.98
CA LEU A 148 17.24 6.92 -32.58
C LEU A 148 15.75 7.29 -32.57
N ILE A 149 15.26 7.80 -31.43
CA ILE A 149 13.85 8.20 -31.27
C ILE A 149 13.53 9.42 -32.12
N GLN A 150 14.44 10.39 -32.17
CA GLN A 150 14.27 11.60 -32.97
C GLN A 150 14.29 11.25 -34.46
N PHE A 151 15.22 10.39 -34.89
CA PHE A 151 15.27 9.88 -36.26
C PHE A 151 13.94 9.21 -36.66
N ALA A 152 13.34 8.43 -35.74
CA ALA A 152 12.03 7.81 -35.97
C ALA A 152 10.91 8.83 -36.20
N LYS A 153 10.94 9.96 -35.48
CA LYS A 153 9.94 11.03 -35.59
C LYS A 153 10.13 11.85 -36.87
N ASP A 154 11.36 12.23 -37.18
CA ASP A 154 11.64 13.16 -38.28
C ASP A 154 11.60 12.50 -39.66
N ASN A 155 11.85 11.19 -39.73
CA ASN A 155 12.02 10.48 -41.00
C ASN A 155 10.86 9.52 -41.30
N GLN A 156 9.64 9.80 -40.81
CA GLN A 156 8.46 8.97 -41.10
C GLN A 156 8.20 8.79 -42.61
N SER A 157 8.32 9.88 -43.37
CA SER A 157 8.15 9.87 -44.84
C SER A 157 9.15 8.96 -45.55
N PHE A 158 10.38 8.88 -45.05
CA PHE A 158 11.41 7.96 -45.56
C PHE A 158 11.00 6.50 -45.34
N PHE A 159 10.51 6.13 -44.15
CA PHE A 159 10.03 4.76 -43.91
C PHE A 159 8.87 4.38 -44.82
N PHE A 160 7.88 5.26 -44.97
CA PHE A 160 6.77 5.02 -45.89
C PHE A 160 7.23 4.91 -47.35
N TYR A 161 8.22 5.69 -47.77
CA TYR A 161 8.79 5.58 -49.12
C TYR A 161 9.48 4.24 -49.35
N VAL A 162 10.31 3.77 -48.41
CA VAL A 162 10.97 2.46 -48.50
C VAL A 162 9.93 1.34 -48.55
N VAL A 163 8.92 1.38 -47.67
CA VAL A 163 7.81 0.40 -47.63
C VAL A 163 7.00 0.43 -48.91
N LYS A 164 6.62 1.61 -49.41
CA LYS A 164 5.91 1.78 -50.67
C LYS A 164 6.69 1.18 -51.83
N ASN A 165 8.00 1.42 -51.91
CA ASN A 165 8.86 0.86 -52.95
C ASN A 165 9.00 -0.66 -52.82
N MET A 166 9.05 -1.19 -51.60
CA MET A 166 9.03 -2.64 -51.37
C MET A 166 7.75 -3.28 -51.90
N HIS A 167 6.59 -2.69 -51.63
CA HIS A 167 5.29 -3.23 -52.08
C HIS A 167 5.05 -3.01 -53.58
N SER A 168 5.56 -1.92 -54.16
CA SER A 168 5.38 -1.61 -55.60
C SER A 168 6.19 -2.52 -56.53
N GLY A 169 7.15 -3.29 -56.01
CA GLY A 169 7.97 -4.23 -56.78
C GLY A 169 7.37 -5.64 -56.96
N LEU A 170 6.22 -5.93 -56.36
CA LEU A 170 5.56 -7.23 -56.48
C LEU A 170 5.01 -7.41 -57.91
N ASN A 171 5.35 -8.54 -58.53
CA ASN A 171 4.78 -9.05 -59.79
C ASN A 171 5.14 -8.34 -61.11
N LYS A 172 6.28 -7.63 -61.19
CA LYS A 172 6.79 -7.23 -62.52
C LYS A 172 7.31 -8.45 -63.28
N ILE A 173 6.57 -8.86 -64.31
CA ILE A 173 6.91 -9.97 -65.20
C ILE A 173 8.26 -9.66 -65.87
N ASN A 174 9.22 -10.58 -65.76
CA ASN A 174 10.43 -10.50 -66.55
C ASN A 174 10.14 -11.08 -67.94
N TRP A 175 9.67 -10.24 -68.86
CA TRP A 175 9.29 -10.67 -70.20
C TRP A 175 10.43 -11.38 -70.94
N THR A 176 11.65 -10.87 -70.86
CA THR A 176 12.82 -11.49 -71.51
C THR A 176 13.05 -12.92 -71.03
N ARG A 177 12.99 -13.15 -69.71
CA ARG A 177 13.19 -14.49 -69.13
C ARG A 177 11.97 -15.39 -69.35
N THR A 178 10.76 -14.82 -69.32
CA THR A 178 9.51 -15.54 -69.59
C THR A 178 9.49 -16.07 -71.02
N ILE A 179 9.79 -15.22 -72.00
CA ILE A 179 9.87 -15.59 -73.42
C ILE A 179 10.92 -16.68 -73.64
N ALA A 180 12.07 -16.59 -72.97
CA ALA A 180 13.18 -17.53 -73.14
C ALA A 180 12.96 -18.91 -72.49
N THR A 181 12.11 -19.01 -71.45
CA THR A 181 12.04 -20.23 -70.60
C THR A 181 10.67 -20.88 -70.52
N GLN A 182 9.61 -20.18 -70.90
CA GLN A 182 8.24 -20.70 -70.81
C GLN A 182 7.67 -20.92 -72.21
N PRO A 183 6.98 -22.05 -72.46
CA PRO A 183 6.32 -22.28 -73.73
C PRO A 183 5.15 -21.30 -73.89
N ALA A 184 5.06 -20.67 -75.07
CA ALA A 184 3.94 -19.80 -75.44
C ALA A 184 2.86 -20.62 -76.14
N LEU A 185 1.59 -20.41 -75.78
CA LEU A 185 0.45 -20.90 -76.54
C LEU A 185 0.03 -19.82 -77.53
N ILE A 186 -0.02 -20.15 -78.82
CA ILE A 186 -0.40 -19.19 -79.87
C ILE A 186 -1.88 -19.39 -80.19
N GLN A 187 -2.68 -18.36 -79.91
CA GLN A 187 -4.10 -18.33 -80.26
C GLN A 187 -4.40 -17.05 -81.04
N GLY A 188 -4.93 -17.19 -82.25
CA GLY A 188 -5.24 -16.03 -83.12
C GLY A 188 -4.04 -15.17 -83.51
N GLY A 189 -2.84 -15.75 -83.63
CA GLY A 189 -1.61 -15.02 -83.98
C GLY A 189 -0.96 -14.24 -82.83
N THR A 190 -1.51 -14.32 -81.62
CA THR A 190 -0.93 -13.67 -80.43
C THR A 190 -0.36 -14.71 -79.47
N PRO A 191 0.90 -14.57 -79.00
CA PRO A 191 1.49 -15.49 -78.04
C PRO A 191 0.96 -15.20 -76.61
N ILE A 192 0.43 -16.23 -75.95
CA ILE A 192 -0.08 -16.19 -74.58
C ILE A 192 0.80 -17.09 -73.69
N TYR A 193 1.33 -16.52 -72.60
CA TYR A 193 2.14 -17.24 -71.63
C TYR A 193 1.31 -17.53 -70.36
N LEU A 194 1.05 -18.81 -70.07
CA LEU A 194 0.24 -19.20 -68.91
C LEU A 194 0.97 -19.01 -67.57
N ASN A 195 2.30 -19.17 -67.55
CA ASN A 195 3.12 -19.13 -66.33
C ASN A 195 4.27 -18.12 -66.44
N PRO A 196 4.01 -16.80 -66.36
CA PRO A 196 5.06 -15.79 -66.48
C PRO A 196 6.11 -15.88 -65.37
N VAL A 197 7.39 -15.70 -65.73
CA VAL A 197 8.51 -15.69 -64.79
C VAL A 197 8.64 -14.30 -64.18
N ASN A 198 8.21 -14.17 -62.93
CA ASN A 198 8.37 -12.94 -62.16
C ASN A 198 9.80 -12.77 -61.66
N LYS A 199 10.28 -11.52 -61.52
CA LYS A 199 11.50 -11.25 -60.74
C LYS A 199 11.22 -11.65 -59.28
N LYS A 200 11.81 -12.76 -58.81
CA LYS A 200 11.78 -13.12 -57.39
C LYS A 200 12.66 -12.16 -56.58
N ARG A 201 12.21 -11.88 -55.36
CA ARG A 201 12.80 -10.96 -54.37
C ARG A 201 14.31 -11.21 -54.22
N GLN A 202 15.12 -10.19 -54.43
CA GLN A 202 16.47 -10.09 -53.86
C GLN A 202 16.29 -9.57 -52.42
N ILE A 203 17.05 -10.10 -51.44
CA ILE A 203 17.00 -9.61 -50.05
C ILE A 203 17.19 -8.09 -50.09
N ASN A 204 16.16 -7.34 -49.67
CA ASN A 204 16.25 -5.89 -49.63
C ASN A 204 16.97 -5.51 -48.33
N PHE A 205 18.25 -5.16 -48.43
CA PHE A 205 19.05 -4.79 -47.26
C PHE A 205 18.47 -3.58 -46.50
N ASP A 206 17.69 -2.73 -47.19
CA ASP A 206 16.95 -1.64 -46.55
C ASP A 206 15.88 -2.16 -45.58
N GLU A 207 15.18 -3.24 -45.92
CA GLU A 207 14.18 -3.88 -45.05
C GLU A 207 14.82 -4.50 -43.81
N GLU A 208 15.96 -5.17 -44.00
CA GLU A 208 16.70 -5.78 -42.90
C GLU A 208 17.17 -4.71 -41.90
N LEU A 209 17.69 -3.58 -42.40
CA LEU A 209 18.06 -2.45 -41.55
C LEU A 209 16.85 -1.87 -40.80
N LEU A 210 15.69 -1.72 -41.47
CA LEU A 210 14.47 -1.27 -40.82
C LEU A 210 13.97 -2.24 -39.75
N ILE A 211 14.04 -3.56 -40.00
CA ILE A 211 13.71 -4.57 -38.99
C ILE A 211 14.62 -4.40 -37.76
N ILE A 212 15.93 -4.26 -37.94
CA ILE A 212 16.87 -4.04 -36.83
C ILE A 212 16.51 -2.75 -36.09
N PHE A 213 16.31 -1.64 -36.79
CA PHE A 213 15.97 -0.35 -36.21
C PHE A 213 14.67 -0.37 -35.40
N PHE A 214 13.57 -0.88 -35.97
CA PHE A 214 12.30 -0.98 -35.25
C PHE A 214 12.35 -2.00 -34.11
N SER A 215 13.22 -3.01 -34.19
CA SER A 215 13.49 -3.93 -33.07
C SER A 215 14.20 -3.21 -31.92
N ILE A 216 15.19 -2.35 -32.24
CA ILE A 216 15.85 -1.48 -31.25
C ILE A 216 14.83 -0.55 -30.60
N LEU A 217 13.99 0.15 -31.39
CA LEU A 217 12.95 1.02 -30.83
C LEU A 217 11.96 0.28 -29.94
N ASN A 218 11.54 -0.94 -30.33
CA ASN A 218 10.68 -1.75 -29.49
C ASN A 218 11.38 -2.15 -28.20
N PHE A 219 12.64 -2.56 -28.25
CA PHE A 219 13.44 -2.88 -27.06
C PHE A 219 13.60 -1.67 -26.14
N ILE A 220 13.94 -0.49 -26.67
CA ILE A 220 14.10 0.74 -25.89
C ILE A 220 12.75 1.13 -25.24
N GLY A 221 11.64 0.98 -25.97
CA GLY A 221 10.31 1.21 -25.45
C GLY A 221 9.89 0.22 -24.36
N ASP A 222 10.16 -1.08 -24.54
CA ASP A 222 9.87 -2.11 -23.54
C ASP A 222 10.75 -1.96 -22.29
N LYS A 223 12.04 -1.68 -22.47
CA LYS A 223 13.02 -1.64 -21.39
C LYS A 223 12.95 -0.35 -20.58
N TYR A 224 12.90 0.81 -21.25
CA TYR A 224 13.04 2.14 -20.65
C TYR A 224 11.77 3.01 -20.75
N GLY A 225 10.68 2.49 -21.35
CA GLY A 225 9.40 3.21 -21.44
C GLY A 225 9.38 4.39 -22.41
N PHE A 226 10.28 4.44 -23.40
CA PHE A 226 10.23 5.46 -24.46
C PHE A 226 9.09 5.20 -25.46
N PRO A 227 8.59 6.22 -26.17
CA PRO A 227 7.52 6.05 -27.15
C PRO A 227 7.98 5.17 -28.31
N LYS A 228 7.27 4.06 -28.50
CA LYS A 228 7.46 3.14 -29.63
C LYS A 228 6.83 3.76 -30.88
N ASN A 229 7.51 4.71 -31.52
CA ASN A 229 7.05 5.34 -32.76
C ASN A 229 7.16 4.36 -33.96
N VAL A 230 6.37 3.29 -33.95
CA VAL A 230 6.38 2.25 -34.99
C VAL A 230 5.30 2.57 -36.00
N CYS A 231 5.67 3.27 -37.07
CA CYS A 231 4.74 3.64 -38.14
C CYS A 231 4.41 2.47 -39.09
N VAL A 232 5.15 1.36 -39.02
CA VAL A 232 5.07 0.26 -39.98
C VAL A 232 5.20 -1.09 -39.26
N GLN A 233 4.32 -2.04 -39.58
CA GLN A 233 4.36 -3.40 -39.01
C GLN A 233 5.44 -4.26 -39.69
N PHE A 234 6.66 -4.23 -39.15
CA PHE A 234 7.72 -5.18 -39.50
C PHE A 234 7.75 -6.38 -38.54
N PRO A 235 8.22 -7.56 -38.99
CA PRO A 235 8.46 -8.70 -38.11
C PRO A 235 9.67 -8.41 -37.21
N LEU A 236 9.41 -7.87 -36.02
CA LEU A 236 10.45 -7.44 -35.09
C LEU A 236 11.21 -8.63 -34.49
N ILE A 237 12.51 -8.44 -34.27
CA ILE A 237 13.37 -9.36 -33.53
C ILE A 237 13.13 -9.13 -32.04
N LYS A 238 12.66 -10.17 -31.33
CA LYS A 238 12.28 -10.09 -29.91
C LYS A 238 12.87 -11.26 -29.11
N GLY A 239 12.89 -11.11 -27.79
CA GLY A 239 13.26 -12.16 -26.84
C GLY A 239 14.73 -12.63 -27.00
N PRO A 240 15.01 -13.94 -26.87
CA PRO A 240 16.37 -14.49 -26.90
C PRO A 240 17.14 -14.14 -28.18
N LYS A 241 16.43 -14.00 -29.31
CA LYS A 241 17.06 -13.58 -30.57
C LYS A 241 17.61 -12.16 -30.47
N PHE A 242 16.90 -11.23 -29.83
CA PHE A 242 17.37 -9.85 -29.67
C PHE A 242 18.48 -9.77 -28.62
N GLU A 243 18.46 -10.62 -27.59
CA GLU A 243 19.57 -10.74 -26.62
C GLU A 243 20.87 -11.15 -27.31
N ALA A 244 20.82 -12.09 -28.27
CA ALA A 244 21.98 -12.43 -29.08
C ALA A 244 22.50 -11.20 -29.89
N TYR A 245 21.60 -10.36 -30.39
CA TYR A 245 21.96 -9.10 -31.07
C TYR A 245 22.69 -8.14 -30.13
N LEU A 246 22.23 -8.00 -28.89
CA LEU A 246 22.89 -7.20 -27.85
C LEU A 246 24.26 -7.77 -27.49
N ASN A 247 24.40 -9.10 -27.43
CA ASN A 247 25.65 -9.80 -27.13
C ASN A 247 26.63 -9.87 -28.32
N GLY A 248 26.69 -8.82 -29.14
CA GLY A 248 27.68 -8.64 -30.22
C GLY A 248 27.27 -9.14 -31.61
N TYR A 249 26.20 -9.95 -31.74
CA TYR A 249 25.73 -10.36 -33.07
C TYR A 249 25.20 -9.15 -33.88
N GLY A 250 24.61 -8.15 -33.23
CA GLY A 250 24.10 -6.94 -33.88
C GLY A 250 25.19 -6.18 -34.64
N CYS A 251 26.34 -5.95 -34.02
CA CYS A 251 27.52 -5.34 -34.66
C CYS A 251 28.02 -6.16 -35.84
N THR A 252 28.11 -7.49 -35.66
CA THR A 252 28.55 -8.42 -36.70
C THR A 252 27.62 -8.36 -37.91
N ARG A 253 26.31 -8.38 -37.65
CA ARG A 253 25.29 -8.34 -38.70
C ARG A 253 25.29 -7.00 -39.44
N LEU A 254 25.35 -5.88 -38.71
CA LEU A 254 25.41 -4.55 -39.30
C LEU A 254 26.66 -4.37 -40.19
N ARG A 255 27.82 -4.90 -39.80
CA ARG A 255 29.02 -4.88 -40.67
C ARG A 255 28.82 -5.63 -41.99
N GLN A 256 28.07 -6.73 -42.01
CA GLN A 256 27.77 -7.51 -43.23
C GLN A 256 26.88 -6.75 -44.24
N ILE A 257 26.17 -5.70 -43.79
CA ILE A 257 25.22 -4.94 -44.60
C ILE A 257 25.67 -3.48 -44.87
N LYS A 258 26.80 -3.03 -44.30
CA LYS A 258 27.33 -1.65 -44.33
C LYS A 258 27.38 -0.96 -45.70
N TYR A 259 27.65 -1.70 -46.79
CA TYR A 259 27.88 -1.12 -48.14
C TYR A 259 26.73 -1.36 -49.13
N LYS A 260 25.53 -1.64 -48.63
CA LYS A 260 24.42 -2.09 -49.48
C LYS A 260 23.27 -1.08 -49.60
N TYR A 261 23.48 0.13 -49.08
CA TYR A 261 22.48 1.20 -49.01
C TYR A 261 22.77 2.30 -50.03
N PHE A 262 21.72 2.83 -50.65
CA PHE A 262 21.83 3.85 -51.71
C PHE A 262 21.43 5.26 -51.28
N SER A 263 20.95 5.45 -50.04
CA SER A 263 20.52 6.76 -49.52
C SER A 263 21.33 7.19 -48.31
N ASP A 264 21.63 8.49 -48.22
CA ASP A 264 22.32 9.09 -47.07
C ASP A 264 21.56 8.85 -45.75
N LYS A 265 20.22 8.78 -45.82
CA LYS A 265 19.35 8.47 -44.67
C LYS A 265 19.48 7.03 -44.18
N ALA A 266 19.68 6.07 -45.08
CA ALA A 266 19.93 4.69 -44.69
C ALA A 266 21.33 4.52 -44.06
N ILE A 267 22.32 5.29 -44.53
CA ILE A 267 23.67 5.32 -43.92
C ILE A 267 23.60 5.91 -42.50
N GLU A 268 22.92 7.04 -42.33
CA GLU A 268 22.67 7.66 -41.02
C GLU A 268 21.98 6.69 -40.06
N LEU A 269 20.95 5.97 -40.53
CA LEU A 269 20.25 4.95 -39.75
C LEU A 269 21.16 3.77 -39.36
N TRP A 270 21.99 3.30 -40.29
CA TRP A 270 22.96 2.24 -40.03
C TRP A 270 23.97 2.64 -38.96
N GLU A 271 24.49 3.86 -39.01
CA GLU A 271 25.41 4.40 -38.01
C GLU A 271 24.77 4.43 -36.62
N LEU A 272 23.53 4.93 -36.52
CA LEU A 272 22.77 4.95 -35.26
C LEU A 272 22.53 3.54 -34.70
N CYS A 273 22.09 2.59 -35.54
CA CYS A 273 21.90 1.20 -35.11
C CYS A 273 23.21 0.54 -34.70
N PHE A 274 24.32 0.84 -35.39
CA PHE A 274 25.62 0.28 -35.08
C PHE A 274 26.11 0.73 -33.72
N ALA A 275 26.03 2.02 -33.42
CA ALA A 275 26.46 2.54 -32.12
C ALA A 275 25.57 2.11 -30.94
N PHE A 276 24.29 1.80 -31.20
CA PHE A 276 23.45 1.21 -30.16
C PHE A 276 23.98 -0.15 -29.69
N PHE A 277 24.47 -0.99 -30.62
CA PHE A 277 25.03 -2.31 -30.29
C PHE A 277 26.52 -2.23 -29.91
N ASP A 278 27.24 -1.28 -30.47
CA ASP A 278 28.63 -1.03 -30.14
C ASP A 278 28.69 0.04 -29.04
N GLU A 279 28.50 -0.41 -27.79
CA GLU A 279 28.52 0.41 -26.56
C GLU A 279 29.82 1.25 -26.38
N SER A 280 30.79 1.12 -27.28
CA SER A 280 32.10 1.77 -27.27
C SER A 280 32.33 2.83 -28.36
N THR A 281 31.40 3.10 -29.29
CA THR A 281 31.68 4.00 -30.43
C THR A 281 31.20 5.45 -30.27
N HIS A 282 32.12 6.37 -30.58
CA HIS A 282 31.85 7.79 -30.82
C HIS A 282 31.12 8.00 -32.17
N LEU A 283 29.82 8.30 -32.14
CA LEU A 283 29.08 8.70 -33.34
C LEU A 283 29.25 10.19 -33.66
N ARG A 284 29.01 10.60 -34.91
CA ARG A 284 28.92 12.02 -35.31
C ARG A 284 27.48 12.38 -35.67
N VAL A 285 26.69 12.85 -34.72
CA VAL A 285 25.28 13.24 -34.93
C VAL A 285 25.16 14.72 -35.28
N SER A 286 24.11 15.08 -36.04
CA SER A 286 23.76 16.46 -36.41
C SER A 286 23.42 17.31 -35.18
N THR A 287 23.85 18.57 -35.20
CA THR A 287 24.12 19.44 -34.04
C THR A 287 22.99 20.34 -33.55
N ASP A 288 21.74 20.08 -33.89
CA ASP A 288 20.78 21.19 -33.85
C ASP A 288 20.07 21.40 -32.50
N HIS A 289 20.32 20.57 -31.47
CA HIS A 289 19.61 20.65 -30.18
C HIS A 289 20.56 20.64 -28.99
N LYS A 290 20.81 21.81 -28.41
CA LYS A 290 21.33 21.91 -27.03
C LYS A 290 20.15 21.66 -26.09
N GLU A 291 19.96 20.43 -25.66
CA GLU A 291 18.91 20.08 -24.70
C GLU A 291 19.47 20.13 -23.28
N TYR A 292 18.71 20.79 -22.40
CA TYR A 292 18.94 20.81 -20.96
C TYR A 292 17.70 20.16 -20.35
N LEU A 293 17.88 19.16 -19.49
CA LEU A 293 16.82 18.64 -18.63
C LEU A 293 17.40 18.47 -17.23
N LEU A 294 17.13 19.47 -16.40
CA LEU A 294 17.59 19.53 -15.03
C LEU A 294 16.39 19.71 -14.11
N VAL A 295 16.45 19.11 -12.93
CA VAL A 295 15.50 19.36 -11.85
C VAL A 295 16.23 20.03 -10.71
N LYS A 296 15.65 21.11 -10.18
CA LYS A 296 16.24 21.89 -9.07
C LYS A 296 16.39 21.09 -7.78
N ASP A 297 15.42 20.24 -7.50
CA ASP A 297 15.37 19.42 -6.30
C ASP A 297 14.83 18.03 -6.65
N PHE A 298 15.72 17.04 -6.66
CA PHE A 298 15.35 15.67 -6.99
C PHE A 298 14.58 14.98 -5.87
N TYR A 299 14.64 15.50 -4.63
CA TYR A 299 13.85 15.02 -3.51
C TYR A 299 12.34 15.09 -3.84
N VAL A 300 11.88 16.19 -4.45
CA VAL A 300 10.48 16.36 -4.88
C VAL A 300 10.08 15.36 -5.96
N VAL A 301 11.01 15.03 -6.88
CA VAL A 301 10.78 13.99 -7.89
C VAL A 301 10.67 12.62 -7.21
N PHE A 302 11.54 12.34 -6.24
CA PHE A 302 11.47 11.10 -5.46
C PHE A 302 10.18 10.96 -4.66
N GLU A 303 9.72 12.02 -4.01
CA GLU A 303 8.41 12.06 -3.37
C GLU A 303 7.29 11.72 -4.37
N ALA A 304 7.28 12.34 -5.55
CA ALA A 304 6.29 12.02 -6.57
C ALA A 304 6.39 10.57 -7.10
N MET A 305 7.60 10.01 -7.17
CA MET A 305 7.82 8.60 -7.52
C MET A 305 7.16 7.68 -6.49
N ILE A 306 7.41 7.91 -5.20
CA ILE A 306 6.81 7.11 -4.13
C ILE A 306 5.30 7.32 -4.06
N ASP A 307 4.82 8.57 -4.15
CA ASP A 307 3.40 8.90 -4.14
C ASP A 307 2.61 8.22 -5.27
N GLU A 308 3.18 8.19 -6.48
CA GLU A 308 2.59 7.45 -7.61
C GLU A 308 2.52 5.94 -7.36
N LEU A 309 3.51 5.38 -6.67
CA LEU A 309 3.63 3.94 -6.48
C LEU A 309 2.88 3.42 -5.25
N ILE A 310 2.62 4.25 -4.23
CA ILE A 310 1.94 3.83 -3.00
C ILE A 310 0.75 4.71 -2.59
N GLY A 311 0.69 5.98 -2.96
CA GLY A 311 -0.35 6.95 -2.57
C GLY A 311 -1.62 6.83 -3.41
N ASP A 312 -2.75 7.35 -2.93
CA ASP A 312 -3.99 7.46 -3.70
C ASP A 312 -4.09 8.81 -4.40
N LYS A 313 -4.59 8.80 -5.65
CA LYS A 313 -4.77 10.00 -6.48
C LYS A 313 -6.20 10.00 -7.04
N PRO A 314 -7.09 10.92 -6.61
CA PRO A 314 -6.91 11.92 -5.55
C PRO A 314 -6.76 11.27 -4.15
N LEU A 315 -6.33 12.07 -3.17
CA LEU A 315 -6.28 11.66 -1.77
C LEU A 315 -7.68 11.27 -1.26
N PRO A 316 -7.77 10.35 -0.29
CA PRO A 316 -9.06 9.92 0.25
C PRO A 316 -9.79 11.07 0.97
N ASP A 317 -11.13 11.01 0.95
CA ASP A 317 -12.02 11.92 1.66
C ASP A 317 -11.79 13.41 1.40
N GLY A 318 -11.41 13.74 0.17
CA GLY A 318 -11.24 15.12 -0.28
C GLY A 318 -10.08 15.85 0.40
N MET A 319 -9.22 15.16 1.15
CA MET A 319 -8.08 15.77 1.83
C MET A 319 -7.16 16.46 0.82
N GLY A 320 -6.78 17.71 1.11
CA GLY A 320 -5.72 18.38 0.39
C GLY A 320 -4.34 17.84 0.78
N LYS A 321 -3.39 17.79 -0.15
CA LYS A 321 -1.99 17.51 0.22
C LYS A 321 -1.46 18.52 1.23
N LYS A 322 -1.76 19.81 0.98
CA LYS A 322 -1.49 20.89 1.93
C LYS A 322 -2.62 20.99 2.94
N GLN A 323 -2.28 20.85 4.21
CA GLN A 323 -3.16 20.92 5.36
C GLN A 323 -3.29 22.37 5.86
N GLU A 324 -4.28 22.64 6.70
CA GLU A 324 -4.56 24.00 7.22
C GLU A 324 -3.43 24.58 8.07
N ASP A 325 -2.67 23.73 8.76
CA ASP A 325 -1.47 24.11 9.51
C ASP A 325 -0.25 24.45 8.61
N GLY A 326 -0.45 24.45 7.29
CA GLY A 326 0.55 24.74 6.28
C GLY A 326 1.47 23.56 5.95
N LYS A 327 1.30 22.41 6.61
CA LYS A 327 2.12 21.22 6.35
C LYS A 327 1.60 20.42 5.17
N ILE A 328 2.47 19.60 4.58
CA ILE A 328 2.19 18.82 3.38
C ILE A 328 2.29 17.33 3.70
N VAL A 329 1.19 16.60 3.59
CA VAL A 329 1.22 15.13 3.72
C VAL A 329 1.72 14.55 2.39
N ASP A 330 2.85 13.83 2.45
CA ASP A 330 3.52 13.35 1.24
C ASP A 330 2.74 12.20 0.60
N HIS A 331 2.44 11.16 1.39
CA HIS A 331 1.73 9.97 0.94
C HIS A 331 0.58 9.65 1.88
N LEU A 332 -0.63 9.55 1.32
CA LEU A 332 -1.81 9.12 2.04
C LEU A 332 -2.62 8.18 1.17
N PHE A 333 -3.09 7.09 1.75
CA PHE A 333 -3.98 6.17 1.07
C PHE A 333 -4.91 5.43 2.03
N SER A 334 -6.00 4.92 1.48
CA SER A 334 -6.89 3.98 2.17
C SER A 334 -6.48 2.53 1.84
N ALA A 335 -6.37 1.70 2.86
CA ALA A 335 -6.20 0.26 2.73
C ALA A 335 -6.88 -0.46 3.90
N GLN A 336 -6.96 -1.78 3.84
CA GLN A 336 -7.67 -2.59 4.83
C GLN A 336 -7.14 -2.32 6.26
N SER A 337 -8.01 -2.33 7.28
CA SER A 337 -7.66 -2.08 8.71
C SER A 337 -6.82 -3.19 9.31
N LEU A 338 -5.86 -2.87 10.17
CA LEU A 338 -4.97 -3.86 10.79
C LEU A 338 -5.69 -4.89 11.68
N ILE A 339 -6.90 -4.59 12.16
CA ILE A 339 -7.54 -5.37 13.22
C ILE A 339 -8.41 -6.49 12.66
N ASP A 340 -9.31 -6.18 11.73
CA ASP A 340 -10.28 -7.15 11.21
C ASP A 340 -9.77 -7.91 9.98
N GLY A 341 -10.32 -9.11 9.77
CA GLY A 341 -10.22 -9.85 8.51
C GLY A 341 -11.20 -9.35 7.43
N ASP A 342 -12.09 -8.44 7.80
CA ASP A 342 -13.14 -7.88 6.95
C ASP A 342 -12.63 -6.75 6.04
N SER A 343 -13.52 -6.21 5.19
CA SER A 343 -13.18 -5.18 4.21
C SER A 343 -13.10 -3.75 4.77
N LYS A 344 -13.10 -3.55 6.10
CA LYS A 344 -13.01 -2.22 6.71
C LYS A 344 -11.68 -1.58 6.31
N GLN A 345 -11.71 -0.28 6.00
CA GLN A 345 -10.54 0.47 5.56
C GLN A 345 -10.08 1.40 6.68
N THR A 346 -8.78 1.67 6.72
CA THR A 346 -8.15 2.73 7.51
C THR A 346 -7.18 3.54 6.65
N TYR A 347 -6.70 4.66 7.16
CA TYR A 347 -5.69 5.47 6.49
C TYR A 347 -4.29 4.99 6.81
N TYR A 348 -3.44 5.03 5.80
CA TYR A 348 -2.01 4.78 5.88
C TYR A 348 -1.28 6.04 5.45
N ILE A 349 -0.33 6.49 6.28
CA ILE A 349 0.36 7.75 6.09
C ILE A 349 1.85 7.49 5.91
N GLY A 350 2.40 7.97 4.82
CA GLY A 350 3.79 7.81 4.46
C GLY A 350 4.50 9.13 4.28
N ASP A 351 5.80 9.11 4.54
CA ASP A 351 6.74 10.17 4.18
C ASP A 351 7.98 9.49 3.55
N SER A 352 8.49 10.08 2.47
CA SER A 352 9.65 9.52 1.76
C SER A 352 10.92 10.25 2.13
N LYS A 353 12.02 9.51 2.28
CA LYS A 353 13.31 10.03 2.69
C LYS A 353 14.37 9.75 1.63
N TYR A 354 14.92 10.82 1.07
CA TYR A 354 15.98 10.77 0.07
C TYR A 354 17.27 11.36 0.66
N TYR A 355 18.02 10.49 1.32
CA TYR A 355 19.28 10.81 2.00
C TYR A 355 20.47 10.11 1.34
N LYS A 356 21.68 10.55 1.72
CA LYS A 356 22.90 9.78 1.49
C LYS A 356 22.85 8.47 2.28
N MET A 357 23.48 7.42 1.76
CA MET A 357 23.48 6.11 2.40
C MET A 357 24.17 6.21 3.78
N GLY A 358 23.52 5.69 4.83
CA GLY A 358 24.02 5.75 6.21
C GLY A 358 23.54 6.95 7.04
N HIS A 359 22.78 7.89 6.48
CA HIS A 359 22.25 9.02 7.26
C HIS A 359 21.15 8.56 8.24
N GLU A 360 21.29 8.89 9.53
CA GLU A 360 20.28 8.57 10.55
C GLU A 360 19.01 9.40 10.38
N LEU A 361 17.89 8.89 10.92
CA LEU A 361 16.63 9.63 10.97
C LEU A 361 16.71 10.71 12.05
N ASN A 362 16.47 11.96 11.66
CA ASN A 362 16.39 13.07 12.60
C ASN A 362 15.11 12.96 13.44
N ARG A 363 15.21 13.32 14.73
CA ARG A 363 14.06 13.38 15.64
C ARG A 363 12.94 14.27 15.10
N GLU A 364 13.29 15.38 14.45
CA GLU A 364 12.35 16.31 13.80
C GLU A 364 11.45 15.62 12.77
N SER A 365 12.00 14.72 11.94
CA SER A 365 11.22 13.97 10.95
C SER A 365 10.16 13.08 11.62
N VAL A 366 10.52 12.41 12.73
CA VAL A 366 9.59 11.59 13.51
C VAL A 366 8.44 12.44 14.08
N TYR A 367 8.75 13.61 14.65
CA TYR A 367 7.72 14.52 15.17
C TYR A 367 6.82 15.11 14.08
N LYS A 368 7.39 15.42 12.92
CA LYS A 368 6.67 15.88 11.73
C LYS A 368 5.62 14.85 11.31
N GLN A 369 6.00 13.57 11.24
CA GLN A 369 5.10 12.47 10.90
C GLN A 369 3.93 12.32 11.89
N TYR A 370 4.18 12.42 13.19
CA TYR A 370 3.09 12.36 14.17
C TYR A 370 2.12 13.54 14.05
N THR A 371 2.58 14.70 13.60
CA THR A 371 1.66 15.82 13.33
C THR A 371 0.75 15.49 12.15
N TYR A 372 1.27 14.86 11.10
CA TYR A 372 0.48 14.49 9.93
C TYR A 372 -0.68 13.58 10.28
N ALA A 373 -0.38 12.56 11.09
CA ALA A 373 -1.39 11.64 11.56
C ALA A 373 -2.43 12.31 12.46
N ARG A 374 -2.05 13.27 13.31
CA ARG A 374 -3.02 14.09 14.07
C ARG A 374 -3.93 14.91 13.15
N ASN A 375 -3.39 15.52 12.10
CA ASN A 375 -4.18 16.29 11.14
C ASN A 375 -5.18 15.38 10.39
N VAL A 376 -4.75 14.18 9.99
CA VAL A 376 -5.63 13.18 9.36
C VAL A 376 -6.75 12.73 10.30
N ILE A 377 -6.45 12.48 11.58
CA ILE A 377 -7.47 12.19 12.59
C ILE A 377 -8.47 13.35 12.70
N GLN A 378 -7.96 14.58 12.82
CA GLN A 378 -8.81 15.76 12.96
C GLN A 378 -9.73 15.93 11.75
N TRP A 379 -9.20 15.80 10.53
CA TRP A 379 -9.99 15.86 9.31
C TRP A 379 -11.10 14.80 9.29
N ASN A 380 -10.79 13.55 9.70
CA ASN A 380 -11.79 12.49 9.79
C ASN A 380 -12.88 12.84 10.82
N LEU A 381 -12.50 13.38 11.99
CA LEU A 381 -13.44 13.84 13.00
C LEU A 381 -14.34 14.96 12.48
N ASP A 382 -13.78 15.92 11.74
CA ASP A 382 -14.54 17.05 11.19
C ASP A 382 -15.61 16.59 10.19
N ILE A 383 -15.35 15.52 9.42
CA ILE A 383 -16.35 14.89 8.54
C ILE A 383 -17.54 14.38 9.37
N PHE A 384 -17.29 13.54 10.38
CA PHE A 384 -18.36 12.92 11.17
C PHE A 384 -19.05 13.87 12.15
N ASN A 385 -18.39 14.96 12.55
CA ASN A 385 -18.98 16.02 13.34
C ASN A 385 -19.77 17.05 12.49
N GLY A 386 -19.78 16.91 11.16
CA GLY A 386 -20.47 17.83 10.26
C GLY A 386 -19.83 19.22 10.15
N ILE A 387 -18.56 19.34 10.54
CA ILE A 387 -17.76 20.57 10.47
C ILE A 387 -17.11 20.71 9.10
N ASN A 388 -16.80 19.58 8.44
CA ASN A 388 -16.11 19.58 7.15
C ASN A 388 -17.03 20.11 6.03
N GLU A 389 -16.57 21.18 5.37
CA GLU A 389 -17.31 21.83 4.29
C GLU A 389 -17.22 21.08 2.95
N THR A 390 -16.16 20.29 2.75
CA THR A 390 -15.83 19.64 1.47
C THR A 390 -16.44 18.25 1.34
N VAL A 391 -16.43 17.48 2.42
CA VAL A 391 -16.87 16.07 2.44
C VAL A 391 -17.73 15.82 3.65
N ARG A 392 -18.93 15.25 3.44
CA ARG A 392 -19.90 14.98 4.51
C ARG A 392 -19.91 13.53 5.01
N ASN A 393 -19.43 12.60 4.19
CA ASN A 393 -19.40 11.18 4.50
C ASN A 393 -18.05 10.58 4.10
N SER A 394 -17.52 9.64 4.87
CA SER A 394 -16.31 8.89 4.57
C SER A 394 -16.56 7.37 4.69
N HIS A 395 -15.80 6.60 3.92
CA HIS A 395 -15.75 5.13 4.05
C HIS A 395 -14.85 4.66 5.19
N VAL A 396 -14.04 5.57 5.76
CA VAL A 396 -13.15 5.29 6.89
C VAL A 396 -13.67 6.07 8.08
N ARG A 397 -13.97 5.38 9.18
CA ARG A 397 -14.35 5.99 10.45
C ARG A 397 -13.35 5.58 11.51
N MET A 398 -12.61 6.55 12.04
CA MET A 398 -11.49 6.26 12.94
C MET A 398 -11.93 6.15 14.40
N ARG A 399 -12.79 7.07 14.86
CA ARG A 399 -13.30 7.05 16.23
C ARG A 399 -14.54 6.15 16.33
N ASP A 400 -14.48 5.20 17.23
CA ASP A 400 -15.62 4.37 17.63
C ASP A 400 -16.56 5.15 18.54
N GLU A 401 -17.86 5.06 18.31
CA GLU A 401 -18.87 5.71 19.16
C GLU A 401 -19.13 4.94 20.45
N LYS A 402 -18.93 3.62 20.46
CA LYS A 402 -19.25 2.77 21.62
C LYS A 402 -18.16 2.82 22.67
N THR A 403 -16.90 2.66 22.25
CA THR A 403 -15.74 2.60 23.16
C THR A 403 -14.99 3.92 23.29
N GLU A 404 -15.29 4.90 22.43
CA GLU A 404 -14.48 6.11 22.21
C GLU A 404 -13.02 5.85 21.80
N GLY A 405 -12.68 4.60 21.49
CA GLY A 405 -11.38 4.21 20.98
C GLY A 405 -11.15 4.68 19.54
N TYR A 406 -9.90 4.75 19.16
CA TYR A 406 -9.46 5.12 17.82
C TYR A 406 -8.83 3.93 17.11
N GLU A 407 -9.16 3.79 15.82
CA GLU A 407 -8.49 2.86 14.93
C GLU A 407 -6.98 3.13 14.86
N ILE A 408 -6.20 2.08 14.64
CA ILE A 408 -4.76 2.18 14.50
C ILE A 408 -4.43 2.85 13.16
N ILE A 409 -3.54 3.84 13.20
CA ILE A 409 -3.06 4.56 12.02
C ILE A 409 -1.62 4.15 11.73
N PRO A 410 -1.40 3.36 10.67
CA PRO A 410 -0.05 3.02 10.25
C PRO A 410 0.68 4.25 9.70
N ASN A 411 1.80 4.61 10.31
CA ASN A 411 2.72 5.61 9.77
C ASN A 411 4.00 4.95 9.30
N PHE A 412 4.54 5.35 8.16
CA PHE A 412 5.80 4.77 7.71
C PHE A 412 6.72 5.76 6.99
N PHE A 413 8.02 5.53 7.13
CA PHE A 413 9.04 6.14 6.31
C PHE A 413 9.48 5.17 5.23
N ILE A 414 9.64 5.68 4.01
CA ILE A 414 10.27 4.94 2.90
C ILE A 414 11.56 5.64 2.53
N SER A 415 12.68 5.03 2.87
CA SER A 415 14.01 5.54 2.52
C SER A 415 14.56 4.89 1.27
N ALA A 416 15.10 5.71 0.38
CA ALA A 416 15.88 5.23 -0.74
C ALA A 416 17.16 4.52 -0.24
N LYS A 417 17.40 3.31 -0.74
CA LYS A 417 18.62 2.54 -0.53
C LYS A 417 19.16 2.10 -1.90
N MET A 418 20.44 2.32 -2.15
CA MET A 418 21.10 1.83 -3.37
C MET A 418 21.42 0.34 -3.24
N ASP A 419 21.06 -0.46 -4.24
CA ASP A 419 21.44 -1.88 -4.31
C ASP A 419 22.93 -2.03 -4.66
N GLU A 420 23.63 -2.91 -3.92
CA GLU A 420 25.08 -3.09 -4.07
C GLU A 420 25.46 -3.85 -5.35
N ASN A 421 24.53 -4.63 -5.92
CA ASN A 421 24.73 -5.40 -7.14
C ASN A 421 24.18 -4.67 -8.38
N PHE A 422 23.76 -3.41 -8.23
CA PHE A 422 23.16 -2.61 -9.28
C PHE A 422 21.90 -3.24 -9.90
N ASP A 423 21.16 -4.03 -9.13
CA ASP A 423 19.97 -4.71 -9.61
C ASP A 423 18.76 -3.77 -9.65
N TYR A 424 18.06 -3.77 -10.77
CA TYR A 424 16.81 -3.00 -11.01
C TYR A 424 15.56 -3.87 -10.90
N ALA A 425 15.70 -5.20 -10.76
CA ALA A 425 14.60 -6.15 -10.74
C ALA A 425 14.10 -6.45 -9.32
N ASN A 426 14.98 -6.44 -8.33
CA ASN A 426 14.61 -6.63 -6.94
C ASN A 426 14.15 -5.31 -6.29
N ASP A 427 12.95 -5.30 -5.71
CA ASP A 427 12.44 -4.13 -4.99
C ASP A 427 13.21 -3.81 -3.71
N GLY A 428 13.89 -4.81 -3.13
CA GLY A 428 14.69 -4.66 -1.92
C GLY A 428 13.92 -4.03 -0.76
N ILE A 429 12.58 -4.13 -0.75
CA ILE A 429 11.78 -3.48 0.28
C ILE A 429 11.91 -4.28 1.57
N GLU A 430 12.48 -3.68 2.61
CA GLU A 430 12.74 -4.35 3.88
C GLU A 430 12.67 -3.38 5.06
N LYS A 431 12.45 -3.91 6.26
CA LYS A 431 12.60 -3.12 7.49
C LYS A 431 14.04 -2.64 7.55
N THR A 432 14.25 -1.35 7.84
CA THR A 432 15.62 -0.84 7.88
C THR A 432 16.43 -1.55 8.96
N ASN A 433 17.73 -1.74 8.70
CA ASN A 433 18.68 -2.31 9.64
C ASN A 433 19.20 -1.29 10.68
N ARG A 434 18.68 -0.05 10.65
CA ARG A 434 19.06 1.01 11.60
C ARG A 434 18.58 0.65 13.01
N LYS A 435 19.36 1.05 14.03
CA LYS A 435 19.10 0.76 15.46
C LYS A 435 17.69 1.11 15.95
N LYS A 436 17.01 2.05 15.28
CA LYS A 436 15.60 2.43 15.54
C LYS A 436 14.83 2.41 14.23
N ASN A 437 14.38 1.22 13.82
CA ASN A 437 13.51 1.04 12.66
C ASN A 437 12.01 1.13 13.00
N LYS A 438 11.72 1.33 14.29
CA LYS A 438 10.40 1.31 14.90
C LYS A 438 10.34 2.41 15.94
N HIS A 439 9.31 3.24 15.88
CA HIS A 439 9.07 4.30 16.85
C HIS A 439 7.64 4.20 17.35
N LYS A 440 7.48 4.30 18.67
CA LYS A 440 6.20 4.33 19.37
C LYS A 440 6.18 5.63 20.17
N ASN A 441 5.17 6.46 19.94
CA ASN A 441 4.87 7.61 20.78
C ASN A 441 3.54 7.33 21.49
N ILE A 442 3.54 7.42 22.80
CA ILE A 442 2.39 7.11 23.64
C ILE A 442 2.23 8.19 24.70
N GLN A 443 0.99 8.62 24.91
CA GLN A 443 0.61 9.44 26.05
C GLN A 443 0.24 8.58 27.26
N PHE A 444 -0.48 7.49 27.01
CA PHE A 444 -0.94 6.54 28.03
C PHE A 444 -0.40 5.14 27.72
N LYS A 445 0.10 4.46 28.74
CA LYS A 445 0.54 3.05 28.63
C LYS A 445 -0.66 2.14 28.47
N ASN A 446 -0.46 0.96 27.86
CA ASN A 446 -1.50 -0.04 27.72
C ASN A 446 -2.79 0.51 27.06
N ARG A 447 -2.68 1.41 26.08
CA ARG A 447 -3.81 1.96 25.31
C ARG A 447 -3.47 1.98 23.82
N LEU A 448 -3.67 0.85 23.14
CA LEU A 448 -3.37 0.77 21.70
C LEU A 448 -4.36 1.58 20.85
N PHE A 449 -5.65 1.52 21.18
CA PHE A 449 -6.75 2.19 20.47
C PHE A 449 -6.97 3.62 20.97
N ASP A 450 -5.88 4.37 21.14
CA ASP A 450 -5.90 5.76 21.59
C ASP A 450 -5.37 6.65 20.46
N ARG A 451 -5.98 7.82 20.26
CA ARG A 451 -5.56 8.78 19.23
C ARG A 451 -4.12 9.25 19.39
N ASP A 452 -3.59 9.21 20.62
CA ASP A 452 -2.24 9.64 20.96
C ASP A 452 -1.25 8.47 21.02
N THR A 453 -1.68 7.26 20.64
CA THR A 453 -0.81 6.10 20.40
C THR A 453 -0.43 6.03 18.93
N MET A 454 0.76 6.54 18.63
CA MET A 454 1.25 6.70 17.26
C MET A 454 2.40 5.76 16.98
N LEU A 455 2.22 4.94 15.96
CA LEU A 455 3.18 3.92 15.53
C LEU A 455 3.82 4.35 14.22
N LEU A 456 5.14 4.28 14.16
CA LEU A 456 5.93 4.67 13.00
C LEU A 456 6.95 3.58 12.65
N PHE A 457 6.90 3.16 11.39
CA PHE A 457 7.67 2.07 10.83
C PHE A 457 8.66 2.61 9.80
N HIS A 458 9.88 2.08 9.73
CA HIS A 458 10.87 2.54 8.78
C HIS A 458 11.31 1.44 7.83
N TYR A 459 11.04 1.66 6.55
CA TYR A 459 11.38 0.81 5.44
C TYR A 459 12.51 1.42 4.60
N ASP A 460 13.41 0.57 4.14
CA ASP A 460 14.31 0.87 3.04
C ASP A 460 13.73 0.25 1.76
N VAL A 461 13.91 0.91 0.61
CA VAL A 461 13.52 0.40 -0.71
C VAL A 461 14.66 0.60 -1.69
N ASN A 462 14.84 -0.36 -2.60
CA ASN A 462 15.82 -0.22 -3.67
C ASN A 462 15.45 0.97 -4.58
N PHE A 463 16.27 2.02 -4.53
CA PHE A 463 16.11 3.23 -5.33
C PHE A 463 16.09 2.93 -6.83
N LEU A 464 16.94 2.01 -7.30
CA LEU A 464 17.03 1.64 -8.71
C LEU A 464 15.74 1.01 -9.21
N PHE A 465 15.16 0.12 -8.41
CA PHE A 465 13.89 -0.51 -8.72
C PHE A 465 12.77 0.53 -8.81
N VAL A 466 12.61 1.37 -7.78
CA VAL A 466 11.58 2.44 -7.75
C VAL A 466 11.72 3.37 -8.95
N LEU A 467 12.96 3.82 -9.21
CA LEU A 467 13.27 4.70 -10.34
C LEU A 467 12.86 4.06 -11.67
N SER A 468 13.25 2.80 -11.91
CA SER A 468 12.93 2.14 -13.18
C SER A 468 11.45 1.79 -13.33
N LEU A 469 10.77 1.36 -12.25
CA LEU A 469 9.34 1.07 -12.26
C LEU A 469 8.52 2.32 -12.57
N TYR A 470 8.87 3.45 -11.94
CA TYR A 470 8.24 4.74 -12.21
C TYR A 470 8.51 5.20 -13.65
N ALA A 471 9.78 5.22 -14.05
CA ALA A 471 10.24 5.73 -15.35
C ALA A 471 9.76 4.91 -16.56
N ARG A 472 9.53 3.59 -16.40
CA ARG A 472 8.88 2.74 -17.43
C ARG A 472 7.46 3.18 -17.72
N ASN A 473 6.80 3.82 -16.74
CA ASN A 473 5.43 4.30 -16.82
C ASN A 473 4.40 3.24 -17.26
N ASN A 474 4.56 2.00 -16.76
CA ASN A 474 3.61 0.92 -17.03
C ASN A 474 2.58 0.82 -15.88
N ALA A 475 1.33 1.24 -16.15
CA ALA A 475 0.25 1.28 -15.16
C ALA A 475 -0.02 -0.08 -14.49
N SER A 476 0.02 -1.18 -15.24
CA SER A 476 -0.25 -2.52 -14.70
C SER A 476 0.85 -2.97 -13.72
N GLN A 477 2.12 -2.73 -14.05
CA GLN A 477 3.24 -3.08 -13.16
C GLN A 477 3.22 -2.21 -11.90
N LYS A 478 2.96 -0.90 -12.04
CA LYS A 478 2.80 0.02 -10.90
C LYS A 478 1.68 -0.45 -9.97
N ALA A 479 0.49 -0.77 -10.51
CA ALA A 479 -0.65 -1.23 -9.72
C ALA A 479 -0.38 -2.57 -9.01
N SER A 480 0.27 -3.53 -9.68
CA SER A 480 0.63 -4.81 -9.08
C SER A 480 1.62 -4.64 -7.93
N TRP A 481 2.63 -3.77 -8.08
CA TRP A 481 3.59 -3.49 -7.03
C TRP A 481 2.96 -2.73 -5.86
N LYS A 482 2.13 -1.72 -6.16
CA LYS A 482 1.34 -0.96 -5.17
C LYS A 482 0.55 -1.88 -4.25
N LYS A 483 -0.17 -2.86 -4.81
CA LYS A 483 -0.91 -3.86 -4.04
C LYS A 483 0.01 -4.70 -3.15
N LYS A 484 1.08 -5.26 -3.72
CA LYS A 484 2.08 -6.08 -3.01
C LYS A 484 2.68 -5.34 -1.80
N VAL A 485 3.07 -4.08 -1.98
CA VAL A 485 3.71 -3.27 -0.92
C VAL A 485 2.72 -2.96 0.20
N ARG A 486 1.48 -2.58 -0.13
CA ARG A 486 0.44 -2.31 0.87
C ARG A 486 0.12 -3.54 1.73
N GLU A 487 0.00 -4.72 1.10
CA GLU A 487 -0.19 -5.99 1.80
C GLU A 487 1.00 -6.34 2.71
N LYS A 488 2.23 -6.10 2.22
CA LYS A 488 3.44 -6.30 3.01
C LYS A 488 3.49 -5.38 4.23
N PHE A 489 3.20 -4.09 4.07
CA PHE A 489 3.13 -3.15 5.20
C PHE A 489 2.12 -3.63 6.24
N ARG A 490 0.89 -3.92 5.82
CA ARG A 490 -0.15 -4.45 6.72
C ARG A 490 0.35 -5.66 7.53
N THR A 491 0.84 -6.68 6.85
CA THR A 491 1.26 -7.95 7.49
C THR A 491 2.39 -7.72 8.49
N GLU A 492 3.42 -6.97 8.09
CA GLU A 492 4.57 -6.72 8.96
C GLU A 492 4.26 -5.84 10.17
N ILE A 493 3.27 -4.95 10.02
CA ILE A 493 2.76 -4.14 11.12
C ILE A 493 1.98 -5.02 12.11
N GLN A 494 1.10 -5.90 11.61
CA GLN A 494 0.38 -6.86 12.44
C GLN A 494 1.34 -7.76 13.22
N ASP A 495 2.37 -8.29 12.57
CA ASP A 495 3.39 -9.13 13.22
C ASP A 495 4.10 -8.40 14.36
N TRP A 496 4.41 -7.12 14.21
CA TRP A 496 5.03 -6.35 15.29
C TRP A 496 4.02 -6.08 16.41
N LEU A 497 2.81 -5.65 16.09
CA LEU A 497 1.80 -5.40 17.12
C LEU A 497 1.55 -6.62 18.00
N GLN A 498 1.49 -7.81 17.40
CA GLN A 498 1.32 -9.08 18.13
C GLN A 498 2.54 -9.50 18.97
N GLN A 499 3.68 -8.82 18.85
CA GLN A 499 4.84 -9.01 19.76
C GLN A 499 4.74 -8.11 20.99
N ASP A 500 4.09 -6.95 20.86
CA ASP A 500 3.99 -5.95 21.92
C ASP A 500 2.66 -6.06 22.69
N TYR A 501 1.61 -6.59 22.05
CA TYR A 501 0.25 -6.71 22.57
C TYR A 501 -0.32 -8.10 22.37
N ASP A 502 -1.07 -8.56 23.36
CA ASP A 502 -1.96 -9.70 23.26
C ASP A 502 -3.34 -9.22 22.80
N PHE A 503 -3.87 -9.87 21.76
CA PHE A 503 -5.15 -9.52 21.16
C PHE A 503 -6.21 -10.57 21.47
N TYR A 504 -7.39 -10.08 21.83
CA TYR A 504 -8.53 -10.90 22.20
C TYR A 504 -9.79 -10.43 21.48
N ALA A 505 -10.66 -11.38 21.13
CA ALA A 505 -12.05 -11.12 20.82
C ALA A 505 -12.85 -11.14 22.13
N MET A 506 -13.74 -10.17 22.30
CA MET A 506 -14.55 -9.99 23.51
C MET A 506 -16.03 -9.81 23.16
N GLN A 507 -16.92 -10.56 23.79
CA GLN A 507 -18.38 -10.40 23.66
C GLN A 507 -19.05 -10.50 25.03
N ALA A 508 -20.05 -9.66 25.33
CA ALA A 508 -20.71 -9.67 26.63
C ALA A 508 -21.43 -11.00 26.92
N HIS A 509 -21.45 -11.39 28.20
CA HIS A 509 -22.31 -12.47 28.67
C HIS A 509 -23.80 -12.09 28.51
N PRO A 510 -24.71 -13.06 28.38
CA PRO A 510 -26.14 -12.77 28.35
C PRO A 510 -26.59 -12.00 29.60
N GLY A 511 -27.39 -10.95 29.40
CA GLY A 511 -27.87 -10.07 30.49
C GLY A 511 -26.92 -8.93 30.86
N VAL A 512 -25.70 -8.88 30.32
CA VAL A 512 -24.76 -7.76 30.51
C VAL A 512 -24.92 -6.74 29.38
N ASP A 513 -25.16 -5.48 29.72
CA ASP A 513 -25.10 -4.38 28.76
C ASP A 513 -23.65 -3.90 28.60
N ALA A 514 -23.01 -4.32 27.51
CA ALA A 514 -21.63 -3.96 27.18
C ALA A 514 -21.42 -2.44 27.14
N THR A 515 -22.36 -1.67 26.59
CA THR A 515 -22.22 -0.23 26.41
C THR A 515 -22.31 0.49 27.76
N LYS A 516 -23.23 0.03 28.62
CA LYS A 516 -23.33 0.54 29.99
C LYS A 516 -22.06 0.22 30.79
N TYR A 517 -21.59 -1.02 30.75
CA TYR A 517 -20.37 -1.44 31.43
C TYR A 517 -19.16 -0.59 31.01
N ILE A 518 -18.95 -0.41 29.71
CA ILE A 518 -17.83 0.38 29.17
C ILE A 518 -17.89 1.84 29.65
N LYS A 519 -19.09 2.42 29.77
CA LYS A 519 -19.26 3.79 30.29
C LYS A 519 -18.97 3.90 31.79
N GLU A 520 -19.40 2.93 32.58
CA GLU A 520 -19.17 2.90 34.03
C GLU A 520 -17.70 2.63 34.36
N HIS A 521 -17.03 1.78 33.58
CA HIS A 521 -15.61 1.41 33.73
C HIS A 521 -14.68 2.15 32.75
N PHE A 522 -15.12 3.31 32.25
CA PHE A 522 -14.45 4.02 31.16
C PHE A 522 -12.96 4.26 31.39
N GLN A 523 -12.55 4.64 32.60
CA GLN A 523 -11.14 4.91 32.91
C GLN A 523 -10.23 3.68 32.76
N ASP A 524 -10.78 2.51 33.06
CA ASP A 524 -10.06 1.24 33.05
C ASP A 524 -9.93 0.70 31.62
N VAL A 525 -10.97 0.86 30.79
CA VAL A 525 -11.06 0.24 29.45
C VAL A 525 -10.76 1.18 28.28
N LEU A 526 -10.74 2.49 28.49
CA LEU A 526 -10.48 3.48 27.43
C LEU A 526 -9.15 3.18 26.71
N GLY A 527 -9.21 3.13 25.38
CA GLY A 527 -8.06 2.88 24.52
C GLY A 527 -7.56 1.43 24.53
N LYS A 528 -8.20 0.53 25.29
CA LYS A 528 -7.91 -0.92 25.29
C LYS A 528 -8.89 -1.70 24.41
N ILE A 529 -10.09 -1.16 24.22
CA ILE A 529 -11.20 -1.82 23.52
C ILE A 529 -11.61 -1.00 22.30
N TYR A 530 -11.90 -1.68 21.19
CA TYR A 530 -12.39 -1.09 19.95
C TYR A 530 -13.40 -2.02 19.28
N THR A 531 -14.31 -1.48 18.46
CA THR A 531 -15.31 -2.27 17.71
C THR A 531 -14.93 -2.36 16.22
N PRO A 532 -14.02 -3.27 15.82
CA PRO A 532 -13.55 -3.36 14.44
C PRO A 532 -14.48 -4.18 13.53
N TYR A 533 -15.24 -5.12 14.09
CA TYR A 533 -15.92 -6.17 13.33
C TYR A 533 -17.31 -5.75 12.81
N LYS A 534 -17.85 -6.53 11.86
CA LYS A 534 -19.23 -6.34 11.35
C LYS A 534 -20.30 -6.55 12.42
N ASP A 535 -20.09 -7.53 13.29
CA ASP A 535 -20.93 -7.74 14.46
C ASP A 535 -20.52 -6.72 15.53
N ASP A 536 -21.41 -5.76 15.77
CA ASP A 536 -21.19 -4.63 16.66
C ASP A 536 -21.33 -5.00 18.15
N THR A 537 -21.62 -6.28 18.45
CA THR A 537 -21.60 -6.86 19.78
C THR A 537 -20.25 -7.49 20.15
N VAL A 538 -19.34 -7.61 19.17
CA VAL A 538 -17.99 -8.18 19.36
C VAL A 538 -16.95 -7.07 19.31
N PHE A 539 -16.10 -7.04 20.32
CA PHE A 539 -15.03 -6.07 20.48
C PHE A 539 -13.66 -6.72 20.30
N SER A 540 -12.68 -5.93 19.86
CA SER A 540 -11.27 -6.27 19.96
C SER A 540 -10.69 -5.63 21.22
N LEU A 541 -10.07 -6.46 22.05
CA LEU A 541 -9.34 -6.07 23.25
C LEU A 541 -7.85 -6.24 23.00
N ALA A 542 -7.07 -5.18 23.18
CA ALA A 542 -5.62 -5.19 23.05
C ALA A 542 -4.97 -4.83 24.40
N LEU A 543 -4.18 -5.75 24.94
CA LEU A 543 -3.47 -5.59 26.21
C LEU A 543 -1.96 -5.70 25.99
N GLU A 544 -1.19 -4.75 26.52
CA GLU A 544 0.26 -4.74 26.36
C GLU A 544 0.88 -5.90 27.14
N ALA A 545 1.63 -6.76 26.47
CA ALA A 545 2.06 -8.06 26.98
C ALA A 545 3.02 -7.96 28.20
N LYS A 546 3.69 -6.81 28.35
CA LYS A 546 4.65 -6.54 29.44
C LYS A 546 4.09 -5.62 30.53
N ASP A 547 2.82 -5.21 30.41
CA ASP A 547 2.20 -4.32 31.39
C ASP A 547 1.61 -5.14 32.55
N PRO A 548 1.95 -4.81 33.81
CA PRO A 548 1.50 -5.57 34.98
C PRO A 548 -0.02 -5.48 35.20
N GLU A 549 -0.69 -4.44 34.71
CA GLU A 549 -2.14 -4.26 34.87
C GLU A 549 -2.94 -5.16 33.92
N SER A 550 -2.33 -5.60 32.81
CA SER A 550 -3.01 -6.39 31.76
C SER A 550 -3.69 -7.65 32.30
N ALA A 551 -3.02 -8.39 33.20
CA ALA A 551 -3.60 -9.59 33.80
C ALA A 551 -4.81 -9.29 34.70
N SER A 552 -4.75 -8.21 35.48
CA SER A 552 -5.84 -7.81 36.37
C SER A 552 -7.05 -7.32 35.59
N ILE A 553 -6.84 -6.54 34.54
CA ILE A 553 -7.91 -6.01 33.69
C ILE A 553 -8.60 -7.16 32.96
N LYS A 554 -7.82 -8.10 32.41
CA LYS A 554 -8.37 -9.28 31.75
C LYS A 554 -9.25 -10.10 32.69
N ALA A 555 -8.76 -10.40 33.90
CA ALA A 555 -9.52 -11.16 34.89
C ALA A 555 -10.80 -10.46 35.34
N GLU A 556 -10.82 -9.13 35.39
CA GLU A 556 -12.05 -8.37 35.69
C GLU A 556 -13.05 -8.46 34.54
N LEU A 557 -12.60 -8.29 33.30
CA LEU A 557 -13.47 -8.37 32.13
C LEU A 557 -14.01 -9.80 31.91
N GLU A 558 -13.24 -10.84 32.20
CA GLU A 558 -13.68 -12.25 32.10
C GLU A 558 -14.90 -12.58 32.98
N LYS A 559 -15.21 -11.77 34.00
CA LYS A 559 -16.44 -11.93 34.81
C LYS A 559 -17.71 -11.60 34.03
N TYR A 560 -17.63 -10.66 33.09
CA TYR A 560 -18.79 -10.09 32.40
C TYR A 560 -18.77 -10.34 30.89
N PHE A 561 -17.65 -10.80 30.34
CA PHE A 561 -17.44 -10.99 28.91
C PHE A 561 -16.76 -12.32 28.61
N TYR A 562 -17.20 -12.96 27.52
CA TYR A 562 -16.45 -14.01 26.84
C TYR A 562 -15.20 -13.41 26.22
N ILE A 563 -14.02 -13.87 26.63
CA ILE A 563 -12.73 -13.39 26.13
C ILE A 563 -11.91 -14.57 25.61
N LYS A 564 -11.44 -14.48 24.36
CA LYS A 564 -10.53 -15.48 23.78
C LYS A 564 -9.50 -14.83 22.88
N GLU A 565 -8.31 -15.40 22.84
CA GLU A 565 -7.23 -14.91 21.99
C GLU A 565 -7.70 -14.86 20.51
N CYS A 566 -7.49 -13.73 19.86
CA CYS A 566 -7.83 -13.51 18.47
C CYS A 566 -6.75 -12.67 17.81
N LYS A 567 -5.99 -13.28 16.91
CA LYS A 567 -4.91 -12.63 16.16
C LYS A 567 -5.45 -11.55 15.23
N LEU A 568 -4.63 -10.54 14.98
CA LEU A 568 -4.94 -9.48 14.03
C LEU A 568 -5.20 -10.07 12.63
N GLY A 569 -6.26 -9.60 11.96
CA GLY A 569 -6.67 -10.11 10.65
C GLY A 569 -7.40 -11.46 10.67
N SER A 570 -7.67 -12.03 11.84
CA SER A 570 -8.48 -13.25 11.98
C SER A 570 -9.96 -12.92 12.16
N ASP A 571 -10.82 -13.88 11.84
CA ASP A 571 -12.27 -13.80 12.08
C ASP A 571 -12.56 -14.09 13.57
N PRO A 572 -13.20 -13.17 14.32
CA PRO A 572 -13.47 -13.35 15.74
C PRO A 572 -14.54 -14.42 16.03
N VAL A 573 -15.37 -14.83 15.05
CA VAL A 573 -16.50 -15.75 15.28
C VAL A 573 -16.03 -17.08 15.87
N LEU A 574 -14.92 -17.62 15.38
CA LEU A 574 -14.36 -18.88 15.89
C LEU A 574 -13.87 -18.74 17.34
N ALA A 575 -13.24 -17.61 17.67
CA ALA A 575 -12.72 -17.33 19.00
C ALA A 575 -13.87 -17.18 20.02
N ILE A 576 -14.92 -16.46 19.66
CA ILE A 576 -16.11 -16.26 20.49
C ILE A 576 -16.90 -17.55 20.70
N ASN A 577 -17.12 -18.34 19.64
CA ASN A 577 -17.83 -19.63 19.79
C ASN A 577 -17.06 -20.60 20.68
N SER A 578 -15.73 -20.60 20.58
CA SER A 578 -14.85 -21.36 21.48
C SER A 578 -14.99 -20.90 22.93
N ALA A 579 -15.00 -19.58 23.18
CA ALA A 579 -15.20 -19.01 24.51
C ALA A 579 -16.56 -19.41 25.11
N LYS A 580 -17.64 -19.37 24.32
CA LYS A 580 -18.98 -19.79 24.76
C LYS A 580 -19.04 -21.27 25.14
N ALA A 581 -18.29 -22.11 24.44
CA ALA A 581 -18.25 -23.55 24.71
C ALA A 581 -17.49 -23.91 26.00
N GLU A 582 -16.59 -23.04 26.48
CA GLU A 582 -15.85 -23.24 27.73
C GLU A 582 -16.69 -22.98 28.99
N GLY A 583 -17.89 -22.40 28.84
CA GLY A 583 -18.77 -22.03 29.95
C GLY A 583 -18.26 -20.79 30.70
N TYR A 584 -19.10 -20.23 31.57
CA TYR A 584 -18.74 -19.06 32.38
C TYR A 584 -19.43 -19.10 33.74
N ALA A 585 -18.82 -18.48 34.75
CA ALA A 585 -19.48 -18.30 36.04
C ALA A 585 -20.59 -17.25 35.92
N LEU A 586 -21.79 -17.59 36.35
CA LEU A 586 -22.93 -16.66 36.39
C LEU A 586 -22.64 -15.52 37.37
N VAL A 587 -22.24 -14.37 36.84
CA VAL A 587 -22.08 -13.13 37.61
C VAL A 587 -23.27 -12.21 37.30
N PRO A 588 -23.94 -11.66 38.32
CA PRO A 588 -25.00 -10.67 38.12
C PRO A 588 -24.53 -9.49 37.27
N SER A 589 -25.37 -9.01 36.35
CA SER A 589 -25.06 -7.86 35.50
C SER A 589 -24.89 -6.55 36.29
N GLU A 590 -25.43 -6.50 37.51
CA GLU A 590 -25.18 -5.47 38.51
C GLU A 590 -25.02 -6.14 39.89
N PRO A 591 -24.14 -5.65 40.78
CA PRO A 591 -24.00 -6.21 42.13
C PRO A 591 -25.31 -6.24 42.93
N SER A 592 -26.26 -5.37 42.59
CA SER A 592 -27.58 -5.28 43.21
C SER A 592 -28.62 -6.24 42.62
N LYS A 593 -28.31 -6.97 41.54
CA LYS A 593 -29.25 -7.86 40.81
C LYS A 593 -28.91 -9.34 40.94
N ASP A 594 -28.50 -9.77 42.12
CA ASP A 594 -28.14 -11.16 42.45
C ASP A 594 -29.35 -12.06 42.75
N GLY A 595 -30.56 -11.52 42.70
CA GLY A 595 -31.79 -12.24 42.98
C GLY A 595 -32.23 -13.15 41.84
N VAL A 596 -32.66 -14.37 42.20
CA VAL A 596 -33.23 -15.37 41.30
C VAL A 596 -34.71 -15.58 41.65
N LEU A 597 -35.58 -15.34 40.67
CA LEU A 597 -36.99 -15.69 40.75
C LEU A 597 -37.18 -17.15 40.36
N MET A 598 -37.45 -17.99 41.34
CA MET A 598 -37.69 -19.42 41.15
C MET A 598 -39.16 -19.69 40.88
N VAL A 599 -39.46 -20.28 39.72
CA VAL A 599 -40.82 -20.65 39.30
C VAL A 599 -40.89 -22.15 39.10
N MET A 600 -41.66 -22.83 39.95
CA MET A 600 -41.86 -24.26 39.81
C MET A 600 -42.73 -24.54 38.58
N MET A 601 -42.22 -25.34 37.64
CA MET A 601 -42.91 -25.62 36.38
C MET A 601 -42.68 -27.07 35.93
N GLU A 602 -43.66 -27.93 36.18
CA GLU A 602 -43.75 -29.25 35.57
C GLU A 602 -44.16 -29.13 34.09
N ASP A 603 -43.74 -30.07 33.25
CA ASP A 603 -43.97 -30.07 31.79
C ASP A 603 -43.52 -28.77 31.11
N TYR A 604 -42.30 -28.31 31.44
CA TYR A 604 -41.74 -27.06 30.94
C TYR A 604 -41.85 -26.95 29.42
N ASP A 605 -41.39 -27.96 28.66
CA ASP A 605 -41.41 -27.94 27.19
C ASP A 605 -42.80 -27.65 26.60
N ALA A 606 -43.85 -28.24 27.18
CA ALA A 606 -45.22 -28.04 26.71
C ALA A 606 -45.78 -26.65 27.10
N LYS A 607 -45.30 -26.06 28.20
CA LYS A 607 -45.74 -24.74 28.68
C LYS A 607 -44.94 -23.61 28.06
N PHE A 608 -43.65 -23.81 27.81
CA PHE A 608 -42.74 -22.82 27.23
C PHE A 608 -43.22 -22.31 25.88
N ALA A 609 -43.83 -23.18 25.06
CA ALA A 609 -44.45 -22.79 23.78
C ALA A 609 -45.51 -21.66 23.89
N LYS A 610 -46.03 -21.40 25.10
CA LYS A 610 -47.01 -20.33 25.36
C LYS A 610 -46.38 -18.99 25.75
N PHE A 611 -45.08 -18.97 26.05
CA PHE A 611 -44.32 -17.78 26.43
C PHE A 611 -42.92 -17.79 25.80
N GLU A 612 -42.79 -18.37 24.61
CA GLU A 612 -41.56 -18.42 23.81
C GLU A 612 -41.08 -17.01 23.42
N ASP A 613 -41.99 -16.03 23.45
CA ASP A 613 -41.67 -14.61 23.30
C ASP A 613 -40.93 -13.99 24.52
N GLY A 614 -40.70 -14.79 25.57
CA GLY A 614 -39.94 -14.41 26.76
C GLY A 614 -40.71 -13.57 27.77
N ARG A 615 -42.05 -13.54 27.71
CA ARG A 615 -42.91 -12.79 28.63
C ARG A 615 -43.80 -13.72 29.44
N ILE A 616 -43.71 -13.65 30.77
CA ILE A 616 -44.53 -14.45 31.68
C ILE A 616 -45.08 -13.62 32.83
N ALA A 617 -46.32 -13.88 33.21
CA ALA A 617 -46.95 -13.33 34.41
C ALA A 617 -46.94 -14.38 35.53
N VAL A 618 -46.15 -14.11 36.58
CA VAL A 618 -45.99 -15.00 37.74
C VAL A 618 -46.94 -14.54 38.85
N GLY A 619 -47.92 -15.36 39.21
CA GLY A 619 -48.93 -15.01 40.21
C GLY A 619 -48.35 -14.84 41.61
N ILE A 620 -48.72 -13.75 42.27
CA ILE A 620 -48.30 -13.39 43.63
C ILE A 620 -49.42 -13.78 44.60
N LYS A 621 -49.14 -14.68 45.54
CA LYS A 621 -50.09 -15.11 46.58
C LYS A 621 -49.89 -14.30 47.85
N MET A 622 -50.85 -14.37 48.77
CA MET A 622 -50.68 -13.81 50.13
C MET A 622 -49.90 -14.80 51.01
N THR A 623 -48.63 -15.02 50.66
CA THR A 623 -47.69 -15.92 51.36
C THR A 623 -46.38 -15.20 51.66
N ASP A 624 -45.65 -15.67 52.68
CA ASP A 624 -44.37 -15.08 53.08
C ASP A 624 -43.36 -15.10 51.94
N GLU A 625 -43.36 -16.16 51.11
CA GLU A 625 -42.52 -16.28 49.92
C GLU A 625 -42.82 -15.21 48.88
N SER A 626 -44.10 -14.90 48.67
CA SER A 626 -44.54 -13.88 47.73
C SER A 626 -44.21 -12.46 48.22
N MET A 627 -44.29 -12.22 49.54
CA MET A 627 -43.87 -10.94 50.13
C MET A 627 -42.37 -10.72 49.98
N LYS A 628 -41.54 -11.76 50.15
CA LYS A 628 -40.09 -11.69 49.89
C LYS A 628 -39.76 -11.31 48.44
N ILE A 629 -40.54 -11.80 47.47
CA ILE A 629 -40.38 -11.39 46.06
C ILE A 629 -40.65 -9.89 45.91
N LEU A 630 -41.71 -9.38 46.52
CA LEU A 630 -42.06 -7.95 46.44
C LEU A 630 -41.03 -7.04 47.11
N GLU A 631 -40.51 -7.45 48.27
CA GLU A 631 -39.45 -6.72 48.98
C GLU A 631 -38.14 -6.62 48.17
N ASN A 632 -37.86 -7.65 47.36
CA ASN A 632 -36.62 -7.78 46.60
C ASN A 632 -36.83 -7.60 45.08
N ILE A 633 -37.94 -6.99 44.66
CA ILE A 633 -38.32 -6.94 43.23
C ILE A 633 -37.26 -6.27 42.34
N GLN A 634 -36.54 -5.29 42.88
CA GLN A 634 -35.50 -4.55 42.16
C GLN A 634 -34.17 -5.33 42.07
N SER A 635 -33.95 -6.31 42.95
CA SER A 635 -32.74 -7.14 42.93
C SER A 635 -32.87 -8.42 42.11
N ILE A 636 -34.05 -8.70 41.52
CA ILE A 636 -34.22 -9.87 40.67
C ILE A 636 -33.53 -9.62 39.32
N GLY A 637 -32.49 -10.39 39.04
CA GLY A 637 -31.75 -10.39 37.77
C GLY A 637 -32.00 -11.63 36.91
N PHE A 638 -32.46 -12.73 37.51
CA PHE A 638 -32.64 -14.01 36.82
C PHE A 638 -33.99 -14.66 37.10
N ILE A 639 -34.46 -15.48 36.17
CA ILE A 639 -35.60 -16.38 36.36
C ILE A 639 -35.16 -17.83 36.15
N LEU A 640 -35.54 -18.70 37.09
CA LEU A 640 -35.22 -20.12 37.09
C LEU A 640 -36.51 -20.95 37.07
N PHE A 641 -36.74 -21.68 35.99
CA PHE A 641 -37.78 -22.70 35.92
C PHE A 641 -37.23 -24.02 36.41
N HIS A 642 -37.93 -24.68 37.32
CA HIS A 642 -37.42 -25.90 37.96
C HIS A 642 -38.53 -26.81 38.47
N THR A 643 -38.17 -28.04 38.82
CA THR A 643 -39.07 -29.03 39.44
C THR A 643 -38.74 -29.30 40.92
N ARG A 644 -37.97 -28.40 41.55
CA ARG A 644 -37.33 -28.56 42.90
C ARG A 644 -36.26 -29.66 42.94
N LYS A 645 -35.88 -30.17 41.78
CA LYS A 645 -34.74 -31.07 41.56
C LYS A 645 -33.69 -30.35 40.73
N ASP A 646 -32.46 -30.84 40.79
CA ASP A 646 -31.38 -30.23 40.02
C ASP A 646 -31.44 -30.62 38.52
N GLU A 647 -32.26 -31.59 38.17
CA GLU A 647 -32.53 -32.03 36.80
C GLU A 647 -33.65 -31.20 36.13
N GLY A 648 -33.46 -30.85 34.85
CA GLY A 648 -34.46 -30.14 34.06
C GLY A 648 -34.71 -28.70 34.53
N GLN A 649 -33.64 -28.01 34.92
CA GLN A 649 -33.67 -26.59 35.26
C GLN A 649 -33.45 -25.76 33.99
N HIS A 650 -34.14 -24.62 33.89
CA HIS A 650 -33.97 -23.66 32.80
C HIS A 650 -33.78 -22.26 33.38
N LEU A 651 -32.59 -21.68 33.17
CA LEU A 651 -32.20 -20.38 33.74
C LEU A 651 -32.10 -19.32 32.65
N PHE A 652 -32.67 -18.15 32.90
CA PHE A 652 -32.61 -17.01 31.97
C PHE A 652 -32.31 -15.70 32.69
N ALA A 653 -31.56 -14.81 32.04
CA ALA A 653 -31.37 -13.44 32.49
C ALA A 653 -32.58 -12.57 32.12
N LEU A 654 -32.94 -11.63 33.00
CA LEU A 654 -34.03 -10.70 32.75
C LEU A 654 -33.59 -9.56 31.81
N LYS A 655 -34.49 -9.19 30.89
CA LYS A 655 -34.30 -8.04 29.97
C LYS A 655 -34.61 -6.70 30.63
N SER A 656 -35.50 -6.70 31.63
CA SER A 656 -35.96 -5.52 32.34
C SER A 656 -36.28 -5.86 33.80
N SER A 657 -36.36 -4.84 34.66
CA SER A 657 -36.86 -5.03 36.03
C SER A 657 -38.30 -5.57 36.01
N CYS A 658 -38.65 -6.37 37.01
CA CYS A 658 -39.98 -6.94 37.14
C CYS A 658 -41.01 -5.86 37.49
N GLU A 659 -42.23 -5.98 36.94
CA GLU A 659 -43.33 -5.05 37.22
C GLU A 659 -44.50 -5.76 37.89
N VAL A 660 -45.07 -5.16 38.95
CA VAL A 660 -46.29 -5.69 39.58
C VAL A 660 -47.52 -5.15 38.86
N ARG A 661 -48.39 -6.04 38.39
CA ARG A 661 -49.60 -5.70 37.65
C ARG A 661 -50.83 -6.44 38.21
N PRO A 662 -51.98 -5.77 38.38
CA PRO A 662 -53.24 -6.48 38.64
C PRO A 662 -53.69 -7.26 37.40
N GLN A 663 -54.41 -8.36 37.60
CA GLN A 663 -54.88 -9.24 36.52
C GLN A 663 -55.62 -8.47 35.41
N ALA A 664 -56.46 -7.51 35.78
CA ALA A 664 -57.24 -6.70 34.83
C ALA A 664 -56.40 -5.79 33.92
N SER A 665 -55.09 -5.65 34.18
CA SER A 665 -54.16 -4.83 33.39
C SER A 665 -53.17 -5.65 32.56
N LEU A 666 -53.24 -6.99 32.64
CA LEU A 666 -52.42 -7.87 31.82
C LEU A 666 -53.04 -8.01 30.42
N ASP A 667 -52.19 -8.06 29.41
CA ASP A 667 -52.59 -8.39 28.04
C ASP A 667 -53.00 -9.87 27.98
N ASP A 668 -54.11 -10.17 27.27
CA ASP A 668 -54.62 -11.53 27.05
C ASP A 668 -53.56 -12.44 26.37
N SER A 669 -52.56 -11.86 25.70
CA SER A 669 -51.47 -12.59 25.08
C SER A 669 -50.40 -13.11 26.05
N VAL A 670 -50.36 -12.64 27.30
CA VAL A 670 -49.30 -12.99 28.26
C VAL A 670 -49.66 -14.26 29.03
N TYR A 671 -48.79 -15.25 29.00
CA TYR A 671 -49.01 -16.50 29.73
C TYR A 671 -48.97 -16.26 31.25
N MET A 672 -50.06 -16.65 31.93
CA MET A 672 -50.16 -16.66 33.38
C MET A 672 -49.81 -18.05 33.93
N ASN A 673 -48.84 -18.14 34.84
CA ASN A 673 -48.42 -19.44 35.39
C ASN A 673 -49.48 -20.08 36.30
N ILE A 674 -50.32 -19.27 36.94
CA ILE A 674 -51.47 -19.66 37.75
C ILE A 674 -52.64 -18.70 37.49
N SER A 675 -53.88 -19.17 37.64
CA SER A 675 -55.10 -18.37 37.42
C SER A 675 -55.84 -18.00 38.71
N THR A 676 -55.29 -18.34 39.88
CA THR A 676 -55.97 -18.26 41.18
C THR A 676 -55.62 -16.99 41.99
N THR A 677 -54.93 -16.03 41.37
CA THR A 677 -54.42 -14.80 42.02
C THR A 677 -54.86 -13.56 41.27
N ASN A 678 -55.06 -12.45 41.97
CA ASN A 678 -55.47 -11.17 41.38
C ASN A 678 -54.29 -10.24 41.06
N LEU A 679 -53.07 -10.59 41.49
CA LEU A 679 -51.85 -9.80 41.35
C LEU A 679 -50.75 -10.67 40.74
N TYR A 680 -50.01 -10.12 39.78
CA TYR A 680 -48.98 -10.82 39.03
C TYR A 680 -47.70 -9.99 38.96
N LEU A 681 -46.57 -10.69 38.93
CA LEU A 681 -45.27 -10.16 38.56
C LEU A 681 -45.04 -10.41 37.07
N LEU A 682 -45.02 -9.35 36.27
CA LEU A 682 -44.67 -9.42 34.86
C LEU A 682 -43.16 -9.48 34.71
N VAL A 683 -42.68 -10.52 34.05
CA VAL A 683 -41.26 -10.81 33.86
C VAL A 683 -40.96 -10.92 32.37
N SER A 684 -39.87 -10.28 31.94
CA SER A 684 -39.36 -10.30 30.57
C SER A 684 -37.93 -10.81 30.57
N PHE A 685 -37.65 -11.86 29.80
CA PHE A 685 -36.35 -12.52 29.73
C PHE A 685 -35.96 -12.89 28.29
N ASP A 686 -34.70 -13.27 28.08
CA ASP A 686 -34.23 -13.72 26.77
C ASP A 686 -34.43 -15.22 26.57
N SER A 687 -35.57 -15.60 25.99
CA SER A 687 -35.91 -16.99 25.68
C SER A 687 -34.97 -17.66 24.68
N SER A 688 -34.17 -16.90 23.94
CA SER A 688 -33.22 -17.42 22.94
C SER A 688 -31.83 -17.72 23.51
N ALA A 689 -31.55 -17.28 24.74
CA ALA A 689 -30.25 -17.38 25.38
C ALA A 689 -30.38 -18.01 26.77
N GLU A 690 -30.66 -19.32 26.79
CA GLU A 690 -30.66 -20.11 28.03
C GLU A 690 -29.25 -20.14 28.63
N LEU A 691 -29.16 -19.88 29.94
CA LEU A 691 -27.92 -19.86 30.69
C LEU A 691 -27.60 -21.26 31.22
N ASP A 692 -26.32 -21.61 31.28
CA ASP A 692 -25.90 -22.88 31.88
C ASP A 692 -26.26 -22.90 33.36
N SER A 693 -27.15 -23.82 33.75
CA SER A 693 -27.58 -24.01 35.13
C SER A 693 -26.84 -25.15 35.84
N SER A 694 -25.74 -25.66 35.27
CA SER A 694 -24.99 -26.81 35.82
C SER A 694 -24.45 -26.60 37.24
N SER A 695 -24.07 -25.36 37.58
CA SER A 695 -23.61 -24.95 38.92
C SER A 695 -24.74 -24.47 39.85
N ILE A 696 -25.99 -24.54 39.40
CA ILE A 696 -27.17 -24.07 40.14
C ILE A 696 -27.97 -25.26 40.65
N HIS A 697 -28.22 -25.27 41.96
CA HIS A 697 -28.93 -26.36 42.64
C HIS A 697 -30.26 -25.85 43.20
N SER A 698 -31.34 -25.95 42.40
CA SER A 698 -32.68 -25.56 42.86
C SER A 698 -33.15 -26.34 44.10
N SER A 699 -32.56 -27.51 44.36
CA SER A 699 -32.82 -28.32 45.57
C SER A 699 -32.34 -27.68 46.88
N LYS A 700 -31.39 -26.72 46.82
CA LYS A 700 -30.90 -25.99 48.02
C LYS A 700 -31.88 -24.92 48.51
N ALA A 701 -32.83 -24.50 47.67
CA ALA A 701 -33.81 -23.49 48.04
C ALA A 701 -34.81 -24.03 49.08
N PRO A 702 -34.94 -23.40 50.27
CA PRO A 702 -35.83 -23.90 51.32
C PRO A 702 -37.31 -23.71 50.93
N TRP A 703 -38.14 -24.73 51.18
CA TRP A 703 -39.58 -24.69 50.93
C TRP A 703 -40.37 -25.48 51.98
N THR A 704 -41.65 -25.16 52.15
CA THR A 704 -42.57 -25.91 53.03
C THR A 704 -43.66 -26.60 52.22
N LYS A 705 -44.29 -27.66 52.78
CA LYS A 705 -45.41 -28.35 52.10
C LYS A 705 -46.54 -27.42 51.64
N GLN A 706 -46.72 -26.28 52.32
CA GLN A 706 -47.74 -25.29 51.99
C GLN A 706 -47.32 -24.34 50.87
N SER A 707 -46.03 -24.03 50.73
CA SER A 707 -45.47 -23.12 49.73
C SER A 707 -44.73 -23.81 48.57
N ARG A 708 -44.86 -25.13 48.46
CA ARG A 708 -44.15 -25.96 47.45
C ARG A 708 -44.28 -25.45 46.01
N TYR A 709 -45.48 -25.01 45.65
CA TYR A 709 -45.85 -24.57 44.29
C TYR A 709 -45.83 -23.04 44.14
N ASP A 710 -45.43 -22.33 45.18
CA ASP A 710 -45.34 -20.87 45.14
C ASP A 710 -44.03 -20.46 44.49
N ALA A 711 -44.06 -19.36 43.75
CA ALA A 711 -42.83 -18.72 43.27
C ALA A 711 -42.03 -18.23 44.48
N GLN A 712 -40.70 -18.25 44.35
CA GLN A 712 -39.80 -17.86 45.44
C GLN A 712 -38.70 -16.94 44.97
N TYR A 713 -38.27 -16.06 45.87
CA TYR A 713 -37.05 -15.30 45.72
C TYR A 713 -35.91 -15.98 46.49
N VAL A 714 -34.76 -16.13 45.85
CA VAL A 714 -33.52 -16.63 46.46
C VAL A 714 -32.33 -15.86 45.89
N SER A 715 -31.30 -15.58 46.69
CA SER A 715 -30.05 -15.02 46.14
C SER A 715 -29.26 -16.07 45.38
N LEU A 716 -28.59 -15.68 44.30
CA LEU A 716 -27.80 -16.58 43.46
C LEU A 716 -26.78 -17.36 44.30
N GLU A 717 -26.11 -16.71 45.26
CA GLU A 717 -25.16 -17.34 46.19
C GLU A 717 -25.75 -18.53 46.97
N THR A 718 -27.04 -18.48 47.31
CA THR A 718 -27.69 -19.53 48.12
C THR A 718 -27.84 -20.84 47.34
N ILE A 719 -28.05 -20.75 46.02
CA ILE A 719 -28.31 -21.90 45.14
C ILE A 719 -27.09 -22.29 44.30
N HIS A 720 -26.05 -21.45 44.24
CA HIS A 720 -24.79 -21.75 43.57
C HIS A 720 -23.97 -22.80 44.36
N SER A 721 -23.20 -23.64 43.66
CA SER A 721 -22.17 -24.51 44.28
C SER A 721 -20.87 -23.73 44.44
N ASN A 722 -20.22 -23.82 45.60
CA ASN A 722 -18.82 -23.40 45.74
C ASN A 722 -17.89 -24.37 45.01
#